data_AF-A0A9N8DSG5-F1
#
_entry.id   AF-A0A9N8DSG5-F1
#
_cell.length_a   1.000
_cell.length_b   1.000
_cell.length_c   1.000
_cell.angle_alpha   90.00
_cell.angle_beta   90.00
_cell.angle_gamma   90.00
#
_symmetry.space_group_name_H-M   'P 1'
#
loop_
_entity.id
_entity.type
_entity.pdbx_description
1 polymer ?
#
loop_
_entity_poly.entity_id
_entity_poly.type
_entity_poly.pdbx_seq_one_letter_code
_entity_poly.pdbx_strand_id
1 'polypeptide(L)'
;MTSEPVKDETENVEKQEVKEDEIPKEQAEEVEVEAKGEEVEVETKADEEDKEENKEQDKEEEKADDDDNNKAKEDEVKAHALEKMQLSFTKATAEEFVTRTYKLVSLRSWLDNDKSDSPASSSLVIQTLINSNLLTADTANRYLEKKSSRLTQLKTTLPEDLFGFVNGNLKPQIHKLQDKDNADFLLQIVAVYFKVLTDAQKSYREELLKDRKQCCAGSNDFDQMAQKVKELQTLVTTECQLTLAAQDKLHQGAQALIALYTADADYAAQKVCYYIFHELMEQEQEQQPQQQDTIITPLFTDQWLKPTNATNTSSVPQITACLEEQTSHLQEDLDPTMFPKALQALVTRFVHYYLERLLQTCTAHKSLEEPYWPDTAAALQQIQTDISSAQTFFESLAQDRHKPLIHAELDLLTTIHHILSIAAASSSATPTDESNTSSTNDLKDSILALQARIEKYDTTYYVMGDLYHLVAPTQERYAYETTKSLARQLRAYNRRDDPEIVPGLSLRVMLQHHLVASRGQRTRLGAGVFNNLLGRIGGAITSSTTGNINRTASSASHMTPPQDKLTYEELEKELFDVKQELEEATERAQQAEDQVDTLRRELQHTKDQLAEVNLEALQRTANGGNSRSKSPPPKRNGSNSSSRSKSPPPKRPSNEVDV
;
A
#
# COMPACT_ATOMS: atom_id res chain seq x y z
N MET A 1 -11.86 -2.74 65.51
CA MET A 1 -11.46 -2.17 66.81
C MET A 1 -10.30 -1.24 66.54
N THR A 2 -10.60 0.01 66.17
CA THR A 2 -10.53 1.22 67.03
C THR A 2 -9.08 1.47 67.48
N SER A 3 -8.37 2.51 67.02
CA SER A 3 -8.69 3.92 67.30
C SER A 3 -7.94 4.92 66.40
N GLU A 4 -8.67 5.97 66.00
CA GLU A 4 -8.28 7.29 65.46
C GLU A 4 -7.44 8.15 66.45
N PRO A 5 -7.27 9.49 66.27
CA PRO A 5 -6.65 10.27 65.17
C PRO A 5 -5.65 11.34 65.71
N VAL A 6 -4.97 12.06 64.82
CA VAL A 6 -4.38 13.39 65.13
C VAL A 6 -4.89 14.42 64.12
N LYS A 7 -5.37 15.54 64.67
CA LYS A 7 -5.97 16.71 64.02
C LYS A 7 -4.94 17.78 63.67
N ASP A 8 -5.34 18.57 62.68
CA ASP A 8 -5.16 20.01 62.48
C ASP A 8 -3.76 20.61 62.53
N GLU A 9 -3.36 21.23 61.42
CA GLU A 9 -3.03 22.65 61.42
C GLU A 9 -3.26 23.27 60.03
N THR A 10 -4.13 24.27 60.03
CA THR A 10 -4.42 25.23 58.96
C THR A 10 -3.30 26.25 58.85
N GLU A 11 -2.87 26.60 57.63
CA GLU A 11 -2.29 27.92 57.39
C GLU A 11 -2.67 28.50 56.02
N ASN A 12 -3.16 29.74 56.10
CA ASN A 12 -3.60 30.68 55.05
C ASN A 12 -2.38 31.38 54.44
N VAL A 13 -2.25 31.45 53.11
CA VAL A 13 -1.55 32.52 52.36
C VAL A 13 -2.09 32.47 50.92
N GLU A 14 -3.02 33.32 50.49
CA GLU A 14 -2.89 34.71 50.01
C GLU A 14 -3.10 34.77 48.48
N LYS A 15 -4.07 35.59 48.08
CA LYS A 15 -4.46 35.87 46.69
C LYS A 15 -3.37 36.68 46.01
N GLN A 16 -3.02 36.34 44.77
CA GLN A 16 -2.52 37.32 43.81
C GLN A 16 -3.24 37.19 42.47
N GLU A 17 -4.00 38.24 42.20
CA GLU A 17 -4.53 38.63 40.89
C GLU A 17 -3.37 38.82 39.91
N VAL A 18 -3.51 38.24 38.71
CA VAL A 18 -2.71 38.66 37.55
C VAL A 18 -3.66 39.32 36.56
N LYS A 19 -3.25 40.54 36.22
CA LYS A 19 -3.92 41.57 35.46
C LYS A 19 -4.12 41.17 34.00
N GLU A 20 -5.30 41.51 33.49
CA GLU A 20 -5.56 41.76 32.07
C GLU A 20 -4.84 43.06 31.68
N ASP A 21 -4.01 43.00 30.63
CA ASP A 21 -3.52 44.18 29.94
C ASP A 21 -4.10 44.19 28.51
N GLU A 22 -4.95 45.17 28.28
CA GLU A 22 -5.45 45.66 26.99
C GLU A 22 -4.33 46.35 26.19
N ILE A 23 -4.28 46.12 24.88
CA ILE A 23 -3.69 47.06 23.90
C ILE A 23 -4.57 47.07 22.64
N PRO A 24 -4.78 48.24 21.98
CA PRO A 24 -6.04 48.60 21.33
C PRO A 24 -6.00 48.49 19.80
N LYS A 25 -7.19 48.50 19.19
CA LYS A 25 -7.37 48.87 17.77
C LYS A 25 -8.50 49.89 17.63
N GLU A 26 -8.10 51.16 17.62
CA GLU A 26 -8.81 52.21 16.88
C GLU A 26 -8.17 52.31 15.49
N GLN A 27 -8.99 52.26 14.44
CA GLN A 27 -9.05 53.31 13.42
C GLN A 27 -10.31 53.11 12.56
N ALA A 28 -11.19 54.10 12.64
CA ALA A 28 -12.19 54.47 11.64
C ALA A 28 -11.47 54.83 10.30
N GLU A 29 -12.09 54.99 9.14
CA GLU A 29 -13.36 55.65 8.82
C GLU A 29 -13.65 55.41 7.32
N GLU A 30 -14.93 55.51 6.97
CA GLU A 30 -15.49 55.49 5.61
C GLU A 30 -14.94 56.63 4.73
N VAL A 31 -14.70 56.38 3.43
CA VAL A 31 -14.96 57.36 2.36
C VAL A 31 -15.35 56.62 1.07
N GLU A 32 -16.61 56.74 0.68
CA GLU A 32 -17.12 56.64 -0.69
C GLU A 32 -16.45 57.67 -1.61
N VAL A 33 -15.97 57.27 -2.79
CA VAL A 33 -15.99 58.14 -3.98
C VAL A 33 -16.22 57.30 -5.24
N GLU A 34 -17.37 57.53 -5.86
CA GLU A 34 -17.67 57.22 -7.27
C GLU A 34 -16.71 57.95 -8.22
N ALA A 35 -16.25 57.28 -9.27
CA ALA A 35 -15.87 57.95 -10.51
C ALA A 35 -16.07 57.03 -11.71
N LYS A 36 -17.23 57.17 -12.35
CA LYS A 36 -17.42 56.86 -13.77
C LYS A 36 -16.99 58.09 -14.57
N GLY A 37 -16.17 57.89 -15.60
CA GLY A 37 -15.98 58.80 -16.73
C GLY A 37 -15.72 57.90 -17.93
N GLU A 38 -16.64 57.71 -18.87
CA GLU A 38 -17.18 58.66 -19.86
C GLU A 38 -16.11 59.00 -20.91
N GLU A 39 -16.02 58.11 -21.90
CA GLU A 39 -15.37 58.36 -23.19
C GLU A 39 -16.26 59.30 -24.02
N VAL A 40 -15.66 60.40 -24.46
CA VAL A 40 -16.21 61.35 -25.43
C VAL A 40 -15.57 61.03 -26.78
N GLU A 41 -16.35 60.53 -27.72
CA GLU A 41 -16.03 60.60 -29.16
C GLU A 41 -17.14 61.39 -29.86
N VAL A 42 -16.77 62.57 -30.36
CA VAL A 42 -17.54 63.38 -31.31
C VAL A 42 -16.54 63.87 -32.36
N GLU A 43 -17.03 63.97 -33.60
CA GLU A 43 -16.40 64.54 -34.81
C GLU A 43 -15.64 63.51 -35.68
N THR A 44 -15.81 63.42 -37.00
CA THR A 44 -16.55 64.24 -37.98
C THR A 44 -16.71 63.45 -39.29
N LYS A 45 -17.75 63.83 -40.04
CA LYS A 45 -18.02 63.51 -41.45
C LYS A 45 -16.84 63.95 -42.34
N ALA A 46 -16.41 63.09 -43.27
CA ALA A 46 -16.68 63.19 -44.71
C ALA A 46 -16.30 64.54 -45.33
N ASP A 47 -15.29 64.51 -46.20
CA ASP A 47 -15.30 65.22 -47.49
C ASP A 47 -14.39 64.49 -48.48
N GLU A 48 -14.93 64.39 -49.70
CA GLU A 48 -14.39 63.83 -50.93
C GLU A 48 -13.38 64.78 -51.61
N GLU A 49 -12.83 64.30 -52.74
CA GLU A 49 -12.01 64.98 -53.77
C GLU A 49 -10.49 64.94 -53.50
N ASP A 50 -9.60 64.59 -54.44
CA ASP A 50 -9.73 64.43 -55.88
C ASP A 50 -8.51 63.64 -56.43
N LYS A 51 -8.78 62.85 -57.47
CA LYS A 51 -8.02 62.57 -58.70
C LYS A 51 -6.48 62.41 -58.76
N GLU A 52 -6.16 61.35 -59.52
CA GLU A 52 -5.12 61.24 -60.58
C GLU A 52 -3.64 61.31 -60.17
N GLU A 53 -2.95 60.17 -60.20
CA GLU A 53 -1.99 59.85 -61.28
C GLU A 53 -1.31 58.48 -61.10
N ASN A 54 -1.43 57.67 -62.16
CA ASN A 54 -0.43 56.78 -62.77
C ASN A 54 0.40 55.77 -61.93
N LYS A 55 0.12 54.49 -62.23
CA LYS A 55 1.06 53.50 -62.84
C LYS A 55 2.49 53.48 -62.29
N GLU A 56 2.72 52.63 -61.28
CA GLU A 56 3.86 51.69 -61.17
C GLU A 56 3.87 51.06 -59.78
N GLN A 57 2.93 50.16 -59.45
CA GLN A 57 3.05 49.41 -58.19
C GLN A 57 2.40 48.00 -58.16
N ASP A 58 2.02 47.43 -59.31
CA ASP A 58 1.46 46.06 -59.36
C ASP A 58 2.53 44.95 -59.49
N LYS A 59 3.74 45.15 -58.94
CA LYS A 59 4.80 44.13 -58.93
C LYS A 59 5.51 43.92 -57.59
N GLU A 60 5.11 44.61 -56.53
CA GLU A 60 5.65 44.40 -55.18
C GLU A 60 4.66 43.78 -54.19
N GLU A 61 3.33 43.83 -54.42
CA GLU A 61 2.36 43.18 -53.52
C GLU A 61 2.28 41.66 -53.67
N GLU A 62 2.54 41.09 -54.86
CA GLU A 62 2.55 39.62 -55.04
C GLU A 62 3.82 38.96 -54.47
N LYS A 63 4.77 39.73 -53.93
CA LYS A 63 5.95 39.23 -53.21
C LYS A 63 5.84 39.30 -51.69
N ALA A 64 4.96 40.15 -51.15
CA ALA A 64 4.78 40.29 -49.70
C ALA A 64 3.96 39.14 -49.12
N ASP A 65 2.93 38.68 -49.85
CA ASP A 65 2.08 37.57 -49.41
C ASP A 65 2.78 36.21 -49.44
N ASP A 66 3.75 36.03 -50.34
CA ASP A 66 4.57 34.81 -50.42
C ASP A 66 5.65 34.76 -49.31
N ASP A 67 6.17 35.91 -48.87
CA ASP A 67 7.17 35.98 -47.80
C ASP A 67 6.53 35.77 -46.41
N ASP A 68 5.33 36.29 -46.14
CA ASP A 68 4.64 36.07 -44.86
C ASP A 68 4.12 34.62 -44.72
N ASN A 69 3.68 34.01 -45.82
CA ASN A 69 3.24 32.62 -45.82
C ASN A 69 4.43 31.63 -45.74
N ASN A 70 5.59 32.02 -46.29
CA ASN A 70 6.84 31.27 -46.08
C ASN A 70 7.34 31.41 -44.64
N LYS A 71 7.26 32.59 -44.03
CA LYS A 71 7.67 32.81 -42.64
C LYS A 71 6.80 32.03 -41.66
N ALA A 72 5.48 32.02 -41.85
CA ALA A 72 4.55 31.23 -41.04
C ALA A 72 4.83 29.72 -41.14
N LYS A 73 5.12 29.22 -42.35
CA LYS A 73 5.53 27.82 -42.55
C LYS A 73 6.91 27.52 -41.97
N GLU A 74 7.84 28.48 -42.04
CA GLU A 74 9.17 28.33 -41.47
C GLU A 74 9.11 28.29 -39.93
N ASP A 75 8.25 29.09 -39.31
CA ASP A 75 8.01 29.10 -37.88
C ASP A 75 7.27 27.83 -37.40
N GLU A 76 6.32 27.31 -38.17
CA GLU A 76 5.65 26.02 -37.90
C GLU A 76 6.61 24.83 -38.04
N VAL A 77 7.49 24.85 -39.06
CA VAL A 77 8.54 23.84 -39.24
C VAL A 77 9.60 23.93 -38.15
N LYS A 78 9.98 25.13 -37.70
CA LYS A 78 10.87 25.34 -36.54
C LYS A 78 10.24 24.86 -35.25
N ALA A 79 8.96 25.13 -35.00
CA ALA A 79 8.23 24.65 -33.83
C ALA A 79 8.14 23.12 -33.80
N HIS A 80 7.79 22.49 -34.92
CA HIS A 80 7.72 21.03 -35.03
C HIS A 80 9.11 20.35 -35.00
N ALA A 81 10.15 21.02 -35.51
CA ALA A 81 11.54 20.56 -35.38
C ALA A 81 12.06 20.70 -33.94
N LEU A 82 11.70 21.77 -33.23
CA LEU A 82 12.00 21.96 -31.81
C LEU A 82 11.28 20.91 -30.96
N GLU A 83 10.01 20.62 -31.24
CA GLU A 83 9.22 19.57 -30.57
C GLU A 83 9.81 18.16 -30.81
N LYS A 84 10.20 17.83 -32.05
CA LYS A 84 10.90 16.56 -32.35
C LYS A 84 12.28 16.47 -31.71
N MET A 85 13.04 17.57 -31.69
CA MET A 85 14.35 17.63 -31.06
C MET A 85 14.21 17.50 -29.54
N GLN A 86 13.20 18.13 -28.92
CA GLN A 86 12.82 17.99 -27.52
C GLN A 86 12.39 16.56 -27.18
N LEU A 87 11.54 15.91 -27.99
CA LEU A 87 11.13 14.50 -27.77
C LEU A 87 12.30 13.51 -27.91
N SER A 88 13.18 13.72 -28.88
CA SER A 88 14.35 12.85 -29.08
C SER A 88 15.43 13.05 -28.00
N PHE A 89 15.65 14.29 -27.55
CA PHE A 89 16.58 14.62 -26.48
C PHE A 89 16.03 14.16 -25.12
N THR A 90 14.76 14.39 -24.80
CA THR A 90 14.18 13.96 -23.52
C THR A 90 14.07 12.45 -23.39
N LYS A 91 13.72 11.72 -24.46
CA LYS A 91 13.62 10.25 -24.40
C LYS A 91 14.99 9.58 -24.29
N ALA A 92 15.96 9.97 -25.12
CA ALA A 92 17.30 9.39 -25.09
C ALA A 92 18.05 9.74 -23.78
N THR A 93 17.92 10.98 -23.30
CA THR A 93 18.61 11.41 -22.08
C THR A 93 17.91 10.85 -20.83
N ALA A 94 16.59 10.66 -20.82
CA ALA A 94 15.87 10.05 -19.71
C ALA A 94 16.08 8.54 -19.58
N GLU A 95 16.04 7.78 -20.69
CA GLU A 95 16.32 6.33 -20.68
C GLU A 95 17.79 6.06 -20.34
N GLU A 96 18.72 6.87 -20.87
CA GLU A 96 20.14 6.81 -20.53
C GLU A 96 20.39 7.29 -19.08
N PHE A 97 19.61 8.24 -18.55
CA PHE A 97 19.66 8.72 -17.16
C PHE A 97 19.12 7.71 -16.16
N VAL A 98 17.98 7.07 -16.37
CA VAL A 98 17.43 6.06 -15.44
C VAL A 98 18.35 4.85 -15.40
N THR A 99 18.79 4.41 -16.58
CA THR A 99 19.70 3.28 -16.72
C THR A 99 21.09 3.60 -16.19
N ARG A 100 21.66 4.79 -16.44
CA ARG A 100 22.97 5.17 -15.88
C ARG A 100 22.91 5.51 -14.41
N THR A 101 21.90 6.21 -13.89
CA THR A 101 21.92 6.71 -12.51
C THR A 101 21.70 5.56 -11.52
N TYR A 102 20.77 4.64 -11.80
CA TYR A 102 20.61 3.44 -10.99
C TYR A 102 21.74 2.41 -11.21
N LYS A 103 22.36 2.33 -12.41
CA LYS A 103 23.56 1.49 -12.63
C LYS A 103 24.86 2.10 -12.12
N LEU A 104 25.01 3.43 -12.07
CA LEU A 104 26.20 4.13 -11.55
C LEU A 104 26.26 4.07 -10.03
N VAL A 105 25.10 4.06 -9.37
CA VAL A 105 24.96 3.73 -7.94
C VAL A 105 25.42 2.27 -7.67
N SER A 106 25.37 1.37 -8.67
CA SER A 106 25.97 0.01 -8.60
C SER A 106 27.42 -0.09 -9.11
N LEU A 107 27.88 0.77 -10.03
CA LEU A 107 29.19 0.63 -10.70
C LEU A 107 30.36 1.34 -10.00
N ARG A 108 30.10 2.24 -9.05
CA ARG A 108 31.17 2.97 -8.34
C ARG A 108 32.02 2.08 -7.42
N SER A 109 31.66 0.81 -7.24
CA SER A 109 32.47 -0.22 -6.58
C SER A 109 33.57 -0.83 -7.45
N TRP A 110 33.59 -0.61 -8.77
CA TRP A 110 34.62 -1.19 -9.65
C TRP A 110 35.76 -0.23 -9.99
N LEU A 111 35.56 1.08 -9.82
CA LEU A 111 36.54 2.10 -10.22
C LEU A 111 37.66 2.36 -9.19
N ASP A 112 37.66 1.67 -8.05
CA ASP A 112 38.77 1.75 -7.08
C ASP A 112 39.86 0.68 -7.28
N ASN A 113 39.75 -0.17 -8.31
CA ASN A 113 40.81 -1.12 -8.66
C ASN A 113 40.88 -1.31 -10.19
N ASP A 114 41.38 -0.33 -10.94
CA ASP A 114 42.36 -0.65 -11.98
C ASP A 114 43.08 0.59 -12.52
N LYS A 115 44.40 0.55 -12.48
CA LYS A 115 45.28 1.49 -13.17
C LYS A 115 45.60 0.88 -14.53
N SER A 116 44.93 1.30 -15.60
CA SER A 116 45.55 1.23 -16.94
C SER A 116 44.95 2.21 -17.93
N ASP A 117 45.85 2.95 -18.59
CA ASP A 117 45.59 3.90 -19.66
C ASP A 117 45.29 3.17 -20.98
N SER A 118 44.15 3.46 -21.63
CA SER A 118 44.01 3.43 -23.10
C SER A 118 42.59 3.87 -23.54
N PRO A 119 42.43 4.81 -24.52
CA PRO A 119 41.14 5.21 -25.03
C PRO A 119 40.82 4.49 -26.35
N ALA A 120 39.89 3.52 -26.32
CA ALA A 120 39.19 3.09 -27.53
C ALA A 120 37.84 2.42 -27.22
N SER A 121 36.81 2.90 -27.93
CA SER A 121 35.53 2.24 -28.21
C SER A 121 34.37 2.41 -27.22
N SER A 122 33.70 3.55 -27.36
CA SER A 122 32.33 3.83 -26.87
C SER A 122 31.24 2.94 -27.49
N SER A 123 31.59 1.96 -28.34
CA SER A 123 30.63 1.02 -28.94
C SER A 123 30.46 -0.27 -28.13
N LEU A 124 31.42 -0.63 -27.28
CA LEU A 124 31.32 -1.81 -26.42
C LEU A 124 30.51 -1.52 -25.14
N VAL A 125 30.54 -0.27 -24.69
CA VAL A 125 29.84 0.20 -23.47
C VAL A 125 28.31 0.17 -23.65
N ILE A 126 27.82 0.46 -24.86
CA ILE A 126 26.38 0.43 -25.18
C ILE A 126 25.85 -1.01 -25.21
N GLN A 127 26.63 -1.96 -25.73
CA GLN A 127 26.25 -3.38 -25.75
C GLN A 127 26.30 -4.02 -24.35
N THR A 128 27.21 -3.58 -23.47
CA THR A 128 27.31 -4.02 -22.07
C THR A 128 26.25 -3.37 -21.16
N LEU A 129 25.78 -2.16 -21.51
CA LEU A 129 24.70 -1.46 -20.82
C LEU A 129 23.32 -2.07 -21.06
N ILE A 130 23.10 -2.72 -22.21
CA ILE A 130 21.85 -3.44 -22.52
C ILE A 130 21.81 -4.82 -21.86
N ASN A 131 22.97 -5.47 -21.64
CA ASN A 131 23.05 -6.86 -21.16
C ASN A 131 23.28 -7.05 -19.65
N SER A 132 23.33 -5.98 -18.84
CA SER A 132 23.64 -6.08 -17.40
C SER A 132 22.40 -5.88 -16.50
N ASN A 133 21.71 -6.99 -16.20
CA ASN A 133 20.80 -7.18 -15.07
C ASN A 133 21.59 -7.29 -13.76
N LEU A 134 22.02 -6.16 -13.18
CA LEU A 134 22.75 -6.16 -11.90
C LEU A 134 22.28 -5.01 -11.01
N LEU A 135 21.09 -5.19 -10.43
CA LEU A 135 20.72 -4.66 -9.13
C LEU A 135 20.49 -5.87 -8.23
N THR A 136 21.58 -6.55 -7.83
CA THR A 136 21.51 -7.63 -6.85
C THR A 136 21.48 -7.04 -5.44
N ALA A 137 20.66 -7.60 -4.56
CA ALA A 137 20.56 -7.23 -3.13
C ALA A 137 21.92 -7.18 -2.41
N ASP A 138 22.90 -7.92 -2.93
CA ASP A 138 24.29 -7.98 -2.47
C ASP A 138 25.03 -6.64 -2.55
N THR A 139 24.67 -5.75 -3.49
CA THR A 139 25.30 -4.43 -3.65
C THR A 139 24.77 -3.42 -2.63
N ALA A 140 23.47 -3.48 -2.31
CA ALA A 140 22.86 -2.66 -1.27
C ALA A 140 23.39 -3.01 0.13
N ASN A 141 23.53 -4.31 0.42
CA ASN A 141 24.05 -4.80 1.70
C ASN A 141 25.50 -4.34 1.97
N ARG A 142 26.37 -4.30 0.96
CA ARG A 142 27.77 -3.83 1.12
C ARG A 142 27.89 -2.32 1.32
N TYR A 143 26.90 -1.53 0.90
CA TYR A 143 26.89 -0.07 1.12
C TYR A 143 26.42 0.29 2.53
N LEU A 144 25.48 -0.46 3.10
CA LEU A 144 25.01 -0.30 4.49
C LEU A 144 26.14 -0.56 5.50
N GLU A 145 27.04 -1.52 5.23
CA GLU A 145 28.14 -1.86 6.15
C GLU A 145 29.28 -0.83 6.20
N LYS A 146 29.46 -0.01 5.14
CA LYS A 146 30.69 0.79 4.99
C LYS A 146 30.61 2.23 5.51
N LYS A 147 29.44 2.74 5.87
CA LYS A 147 29.24 4.12 6.37
C LYS A 147 28.54 4.25 7.73
N SER A 148 28.37 3.15 8.46
CA SER A 148 27.87 3.13 9.85
C SER A 148 28.88 3.67 10.88
N SER A 149 29.62 4.73 10.53
CA SER A 149 30.54 5.41 11.43
C SER A 149 30.29 6.91 11.36
N ARG A 150 29.27 7.37 12.12
CA ARG A 150 29.15 8.68 12.82
C ARG A 150 27.74 9.30 12.84
N LEU A 151 26.78 8.79 12.08
CA LEU A 151 25.36 9.17 12.20
C LEU A 151 24.59 7.95 12.68
N THR A 152 23.78 8.13 13.73
CA THR A 152 23.04 7.04 14.39
C THR A 152 21.98 6.40 13.50
N GLN A 153 21.51 7.10 12.47
CA GLN A 153 20.45 6.67 11.55
C GLN A 153 20.99 5.89 10.35
N LEU A 154 20.28 4.83 9.94
CA LEU A 154 20.59 4.10 8.71
C LEU A 154 20.24 4.95 7.49
N LYS A 155 21.23 5.25 6.64
CA LYS A 155 21.04 5.98 5.38
C LYS A 155 21.92 5.35 4.31
N THR A 156 21.47 5.39 3.07
CA THR A 156 22.35 5.05 1.94
C THR A 156 22.96 6.32 1.34
N THR A 157 23.72 6.19 0.24
CA THR A 157 24.19 7.35 -0.53
C THR A 157 23.24 7.71 -1.67
N LEU A 158 22.10 7.00 -1.80
CA LEU A 158 21.15 7.19 -2.89
C LEU A 158 20.69 8.65 -3.01
N PRO A 159 20.27 9.34 -1.94
CA PRO A 159 19.83 10.74 -2.05
C PRO A 159 20.96 11.66 -2.54
N GLU A 160 22.17 11.52 -2.00
CA GLU A 160 23.32 12.34 -2.39
C GLU A 160 23.79 12.07 -3.82
N ASP A 161 23.84 10.81 -4.24
CA ASP A 161 24.29 10.43 -5.58
C ASP A 161 23.26 10.88 -6.64
N LEU A 162 21.97 10.63 -6.38
CA LEU A 162 20.88 11.00 -7.28
C LEU A 162 20.76 12.52 -7.42
N PHE A 163 20.63 13.25 -6.30
CA PHE A 163 20.49 14.70 -6.36
C PHE A 163 21.81 15.42 -6.62
N GLY A 164 22.95 14.80 -6.33
CA GLY A 164 24.27 15.27 -6.78
C GLY A 164 24.36 15.26 -8.30
N PHE A 165 23.90 14.19 -8.95
CA PHE A 165 23.80 14.11 -10.40
C PHE A 165 22.80 15.14 -10.96
N VAL A 166 21.58 15.20 -10.42
CA VAL A 166 20.55 16.15 -10.89
C VAL A 166 21.07 17.59 -10.78
N ASN A 167 21.62 17.98 -9.62
CA ASN A 167 22.18 19.31 -9.42
C ASN A 167 23.38 19.58 -10.34
N GLY A 168 24.26 18.61 -10.54
CA GLY A 168 25.42 18.75 -11.43
C GLY A 168 25.03 19.04 -12.89
N ASN A 169 23.88 18.51 -13.34
CA ASN A 169 23.38 18.74 -14.69
C ASN A 169 22.44 19.95 -14.78
N LEU A 170 21.67 20.25 -13.73
CA LEU A 170 20.69 21.33 -13.75
C LEU A 170 21.31 22.70 -13.50
N LYS A 171 22.28 22.83 -12.56
CA LYS A 171 22.90 24.13 -12.24
C LYS A 171 23.55 24.81 -13.45
N PRO A 172 24.31 24.13 -14.32
CA PRO A 172 24.83 24.75 -15.54
C PRO A 172 23.74 25.23 -16.49
N GLN A 173 22.57 24.59 -16.52
CA GLN A 173 21.44 25.00 -17.34
C GLN A 173 20.71 26.20 -16.72
N ILE A 174 20.54 26.21 -15.40
CA ILE A 174 20.00 27.36 -14.65
C ILE A 174 20.83 28.61 -14.94
N HIS A 175 22.16 28.54 -14.81
CA HIS A 175 23.04 29.67 -15.11
C HIS A 175 22.97 30.15 -16.57
N LYS A 176 22.70 29.25 -17.53
CA LYS A 176 22.59 29.59 -18.95
C LYS A 176 21.21 30.15 -19.33
N LEU A 177 20.16 29.78 -18.60
CA LEU A 177 18.76 30.02 -18.95
C LEU A 177 18.04 30.85 -17.88
N GLN A 178 18.79 31.60 -17.07
CA GLN A 178 18.27 32.43 -15.97
C GLN A 178 17.35 33.57 -16.44
N ASP A 179 17.46 33.97 -17.71
CA ASP A 179 16.70 35.05 -18.31
C ASP A 179 15.22 34.66 -18.50
N LYS A 180 14.34 35.66 -18.34
CA LYS A 180 12.89 35.49 -18.39
C LYS A 180 12.39 34.82 -19.68
N ASP A 181 13.02 35.10 -20.81
CA ASP A 181 12.64 34.57 -22.13
C ASP A 181 12.91 33.06 -22.27
N ASN A 182 13.77 32.50 -21.42
CA ASN A 182 14.15 31.09 -21.42
C ASN A 182 13.54 30.28 -20.26
N ALA A 183 12.73 30.93 -19.41
CA ALA A 183 12.14 30.33 -18.21
C ALA A 183 11.27 29.10 -18.52
N ASP A 184 10.46 29.16 -19.58
CA ASP A 184 9.57 28.06 -19.96
C ASP A 184 10.35 26.82 -20.42
N PHE A 185 11.48 27.01 -21.10
CA PHE A 185 12.34 25.90 -21.53
C PHE A 185 13.05 25.26 -20.33
N LEU A 186 13.56 26.06 -19.39
CA LEU A 186 14.14 25.55 -18.15
C LEU A 186 13.11 24.74 -17.34
N LEU A 187 11.86 25.21 -17.26
CA LEU A 187 10.79 24.48 -16.60
C LEU A 187 10.48 23.15 -17.24
N GLN A 188 10.48 23.07 -18.58
CA GLN A 188 10.32 21.79 -19.27
C GLN A 188 11.44 20.82 -18.90
N ILE A 189 12.69 21.28 -18.80
CA ILE A 189 13.82 20.45 -18.35
C ILE A 189 13.58 19.94 -16.92
N VAL A 190 13.20 20.82 -15.99
CA VAL A 190 12.93 20.43 -14.60
C VAL A 190 11.75 19.46 -14.51
N ALA A 191 10.68 19.69 -15.27
CA ALA A 191 9.52 18.81 -15.32
C ALA A 191 9.89 17.41 -15.83
N VAL A 192 10.81 17.32 -16.81
CA VAL A 192 11.34 16.03 -17.28
C VAL A 192 12.10 15.32 -16.15
N TYR A 193 12.96 16.01 -15.40
CA TYR A 193 13.62 15.40 -14.24
C TYR A 193 12.60 14.90 -13.21
N PHE A 194 11.58 15.70 -12.85
CA PHE A 194 10.56 15.29 -11.90
C PHE A 194 9.76 14.07 -12.36
N LYS A 195 9.39 14.02 -13.65
CA LYS A 195 8.72 12.87 -14.23
C LYS A 195 9.60 11.62 -14.16
N VAL A 196 10.86 11.74 -14.56
CA VAL A 196 11.81 10.62 -14.54
C VAL A 196 12.04 10.09 -13.12
N LEU A 197 12.19 10.98 -12.15
CA LEU A 197 12.31 10.63 -10.73
C LEU A 197 11.04 9.94 -10.21
N THR A 198 9.87 10.44 -10.60
CA THR A 198 8.57 9.84 -10.27
C THR A 198 8.48 8.40 -10.79
N ASP A 199 8.81 8.19 -12.06
CA ASP A 199 8.71 6.87 -12.71
C ASP A 199 9.73 5.89 -12.11
N ALA A 200 10.94 6.37 -11.80
CA ALA A 200 11.96 5.56 -11.15
C ALA A 200 11.55 5.14 -9.74
N GLN A 201 11.03 6.07 -8.93
CA GLN A 201 10.58 5.78 -7.57
C GLN A 201 9.48 4.71 -7.57
N LYS A 202 8.48 4.85 -8.44
CA LYS A 202 7.39 3.86 -8.57
C LYS A 202 7.90 2.47 -9.00
N SER A 203 8.95 2.42 -9.81
CA SER A 203 9.48 1.17 -10.36
C SER A 203 10.36 0.42 -9.35
N TYR A 204 11.15 1.14 -8.54
CA TYR A 204 12.19 0.54 -7.71
C TYR A 204 11.90 0.54 -6.21
N ARG A 205 10.87 1.24 -5.71
CA ARG A 205 10.63 1.35 -4.26
C ARG A 205 10.55 0.00 -3.54
N GLU A 206 9.89 -1.01 -4.12
CA GLU A 206 9.76 -2.32 -3.47
C GLU A 206 11.09 -3.08 -3.43
N GLU A 207 11.94 -2.90 -4.45
CA GLU A 207 13.24 -3.56 -4.51
C GLU A 207 14.22 -3.04 -3.46
N LEU A 208 13.97 -1.83 -2.95
CA LEU A 208 14.75 -1.18 -1.88
C LEU A 208 14.26 -1.56 -0.47
N LEU A 209 13.16 -2.33 -0.34
CA LEU A 209 12.47 -2.57 0.93
C LEU A 209 12.34 -4.08 1.21
N LYS A 210 13.45 -4.82 1.15
CA LYS A 210 13.48 -6.30 1.25
C LYS A 210 13.71 -6.85 2.66
N ASP A 211 14.18 -6.02 3.59
CA ASP A 211 14.40 -6.39 4.99
C ASP A 211 14.21 -5.20 5.94
N ARG A 212 14.27 -5.46 7.25
CA ARG A 212 14.10 -4.44 8.30
C ARG A 212 15.04 -3.24 8.13
N LYS A 213 16.33 -3.49 7.91
CA LYS A 213 17.36 -2.44 7.83
C LYS A 213 17.20 -1.61 6.55
N GLN A 214 16.89 -2.29 5.45
CA GLN A 214 16.59 -1.65 4.17
C GLN A 214 15.32 -0.80 4.23
N CYS A 215 14.30 -1.23 4.97
CA CYS A 215 13.12 -0.39 5.24
C CYS A 215 13.46 0.87 6.04
N CYS A 216 14.29 0.76 7.08
CA CYS A 216 14.73 1.93 7.84
C CYS A 216 15.56 2.89 6.98
N ALA A 217 16.53 2.37 6.22
CA ALA A 217 17.34 3.16 5.31
C ALA A 217 16.50 3.82 4.21
N GLY A 218 15.60 3.06 3.59
CA GLY A 218 14.69 3.56 2.57
C GLY A 218 13.78 4.66 3.09
N SER A 219 13.21 4.51 4.29
CA SER A 219 12.39 5.56 4.91
C SER A 219 13.17 6.87 5.09
N ASN A 220 14.37 6.80 5.66
CA ASN A 220 15.22 7.97 5.87
C ASN A 220 15.67 8.61 4.54
N ASP A 221 16.02 7.78 3.55
CA ASP A 221 16.46 8.23 2.24
C ASP A 221 15.32 8.90 1.47
N PHE A 222 14.12 8.32 1.47
CA PHE A 222 12.96 8.90 0.79
C PHE A 222 12.55 10.24 1.41
N ASP A 223 12.58 10.37 2.75
CA ASP A 223 12.35 11.67 3.38
C ASP A 223 13.42 12.70 2.97
N GLN A 224 14.69 12.30 2.96
CA GLN A 224 15.78 13.16 2.52
C GLN A 224 15.63 13.56 1.03
N MET A 225 15.21 12.64 0.17
CA MET A 225 14.90 12.92 -1.23
C MET A 225 13.77 13.95 -1.35
N ALA A 226 12.73 13.86 -0.52
CA ALA A 226 11.67 14.87 -0.46
C ALA A 226 12.22 16.25 -0.09
N GLN A 227 13.13 16.34 0.89
CA GLN A 227 13.80 17.61 1.22
C GLN A 227 14.68 18.12 0.08
N LYS A 228 15.39 17.23 -0.64
CA LYS A 228 16.21 17.61 -1.80
C LYS A 228 15.39 18.15 -2.96
N VAL A 229 14.15 17.68 -3.16
CA VAL A 229 13.22 18.28 -4.14
C VAL A 229 12.83 19.69 -3.71
N LYS A 230 12.58 19.94 -2.42
CA LYS A 230 12.29 21.30 -1.90
C LYS A 230 13.48 22.24 -2.08
N GLU A 231 14.70 21.77 -1.80
CA GLU A 231 15.93 22.51 -2.06
C GLU A 231 16.05 22.88 -3.54
N LEU A 232 15.78 21.92 -4.45
CA LEU A 232 15.82 22.13 -5.89
C LEU A 232 14.76 23.14 -6.36
N GLN A 233 13.54 23.02 -5.85
CA GLN A 233 12.45 23.97 -6.14
C GLN A 233 12.85 25.39 -5.71
N THR A 234 13.44 25.51 -4.51
CA THR A 234 13.90 26.80 -3.97
C THR A 234 15.01 27.36 -4.85
N LEU A 235 16.02 26.56 -5.20
CA LEU A 235 17.13 26.95 -6.06
C LEU A 235 16.64 27.53 -7.39
N VAL A 236 15.77 26.81 -8.10
CA VAL A 236 15.23 27.26 -9.39
C VAL A 236 14.41 28.54 -9.23
N THR A 237 13.62 28.65 -8.16
CA THR A 237 12.80 29.85 -7.89
C THR A 237 13.66 31.07 -7.56
N THR A 238 14.78 30.88 -6.84
CA THR A 238 15.65 31.99 -6.41
C THR A 238 16.61 32.44 -7.50
N GLU A 239 17.09 31.52 -8.34
CA GLU A 239 18.13 31.83 -9.35
C GLU A 239 17.55 32.20 -10.73
N CYS A 240 16.27 31.96 -10.98
CA CYS A 240 15.65 32.20 -12.29
C CYS A 240 14.55 33.26 -12.20
N GLN A 241 14.44 34.12 -13.23
CA GLN A 241 13.34 35.08 -13.34
C GLN A 241 12.08 34.40 -13.92
N LEU A 242 11.43 33.56 -13.11
CA LEU A 242 10.21 32.86 -13.50
C LEU A 242 9.00 33.80 -13.54
N THR A 243 8.09 33.58 -14.48
CA THR A 243 6.74 34.16 -14.43
C THR A 243 5.93 33.49 -13.30
N LEU A 244 4.85 34.12 -12.85
CA LEU A 244 3.98 33.53 -11.81
C LEU A 244 3.42 32.16 -12.24
N ALA A 245 2.93 32.07 -13.48
CA ALA A 245 2.42 30.80 -14.03
C ALA A 245 3.51 29.71 -14.12
N ALA A 246 4.75 30.10 -14.43
CA ALA A 246 5.91 29.23 -14.44
C ALA A 246 6.24 28.71 -13.02
N GLN A 247 6.25 29.61 -12.04
CA GLN A 247 6.48 29.26 -10.64
C GLN A 247 5.39 28.31 -10.10
N ASP A 248 4.13 28.53 -10.47
CA ASP A 248 3.02 27.65 -10.08
C ASP A 248 3.18 26.23 -10.65
N LYS A 249 3.57 26.10 -11.92
CA LYS A 249 3.84 24.79 -12.54
C LYS A 249 5.01 24.07 -11.88
N LEU A 250 6.10 24.79 -11.59
CA LEU A 250 7.24 24.25 -10.85
C LEU A 250 6.80 23.74 -9.47
N HIS A 251 6.01 24.54 -8.76
CA HIS A 251 5.50 24.19 -7.45
C HIS A 251 4.63 22.94 -7.50
N GLN A 252 3.67 22.86 -8.43
CA GLN A 252 2.81 21.69 -8.59
C GLN A 252 3.62 20.42 -8.88
N GLY A 253 4.60 20.48 -9.79
CA GLY A 253 5.46 19.34 -10.12
C GLY A 253 6.33 18.91 -8.94
N ALA A 254 6.93 19.86 -8.22
CA ALA A 254 7.72 19.58 -7.04
C ALA A 254 6.87 18.99 -5.91
N GLN A 255 5.69 19.55 -5.64
CA GLN A 255 4.78 19.06 -4.60
C GLN A 255 4.29 17.64 -4.88
N ALA A 256 3.99 17.30 -6.14
CA ALA A 256 3.61 15.93 -6.51
C ALA A 256 4.73 14.92 -6.20
N LEU A 257 5.99 15.26 -6.53
CA LEU A 257 7.14 14.40 -6.26
C LEU A 257 7.49 14.35 -4.77
N ILE A 258 7.40 15.47 -4.04
CA ILE A 258 7.57 15.51 -2.58
C ILE A 258 6.53 14.62 -1.91
N ALA A 259 5.26 14.74 -2.28
CA ALA A 259 4.19 13.93 -1.73
C ALA A 259 4.41 12.44 -1.99
N LEU A 260 4.91 12.06 -3.17
CA LEU A 260 5.28 10.68 -3.47
C LEU A 260 6.40 10.18 -2.55
N TYR A 261 7.50 10.91 -2.43
CA TYR A 261 8.61 10.50 -1.58
C TYR A 261 8.24 10.44 -0.09
N THR A 262 7.47 11.41 0.41
CA THR A 262 6.97 11.38 1.79
C THR A 262 6.03 10.20 2.02
N ALA A 263 5.15 9.88 1.07
CA ALA A 263 4.28 8.70 1.18
C ALA A 263 5.08 7.40 1.17
N ASP A 264 6.11 7.29 0.33
CA ASP A 264 6.99 6.12 0.30
C ASP A 264 7.89 6.03 1.55
N ALA A 265 8.27 7.16 2.16
CA ALA A 265 8.98 7.20 3.43
C ALA A 265 8.13 6.66 4.59
N ASP A 266 6.86 7.10 4.65
CA ASP A 266 5.86 6.60 5.59
C ASP A 266 5.61 5.10 5.37
N TYR A 267 5.43 4.67 4.11
CA TYR A 267 5.26 3.26 3.73
C TYR A 267 6.44 2.41 4.19
N ALA A 268 7.67 2.83 3.91
CA ALA A 268 8.88 2.13 4.30
C ALA A 268 9.00 1.99 5.82
N ALA A 269 8.74 3.07 6.58
CA ALA A 269 8.75 3.05 8.05
C ALA A 269 7.70 2.07 8.60
N GLN A 270 6.50 2.07 8.04
CA GLN A 270 5.42 1.17 8.46
C GLN A 270 5.72 -0.28 8.11
N LYS A 271 6.29 -0.56 6.93
CA LYS A 271 6.62 -1.91 6.45
C LYS A 271 7.63 -2.64 7.35
N VAL A 272 8.39 -1.94 8.18
CA VAL A 272 9.26 -2.53 9.20
C VAL A 272 8.51 -3.54 10.09
N CYS A 273 7.25 -3.26 10.45
CA CYS A 273 6.46 -4.14 11.32
C CYS A 273 6.24 -5.54 10.70
N TYR A 274 6.18 -5.64 9.37
CA TYR A 274 6.04 -6.91 8.67
C TYR A 274 7.23 -7.83 8.97
N TYR A 275 8.45 -7.31 8.85
CA TYR A 275 9.67 -8.11 9.07
C TYR A 275 9.86 -8.49 10.53
N ILE A 276 9.55 -7.58 11.47
CA ILE A 276 9.61 -7.86 12.91
C ILE A 276 8.65 -8.99 13.28
N PHE A 277 7.41 -8.94 12.81
CA PHE A 277 6.42 -9.99 13.11
C PHE A 277 6.66 -11.28 12.32
N HIS A 278 7.29 -11.21 11.14
CA HIS A 278 7.71 -12.41 10.42
C HIS A 278 8.73 -13.20 11.24
N GLU A 279 9.77 -12.53 11.74
CA GLU A 279 10.78 -13.14 12.60
C GLU A 279 10.17 -13.70 13.89
N LEU A 280 9.24 -12.96 14.52
CA LEU A 280 8.51 -13.44 15.70
C LEU A 280 7.70 -14.71 15.41
N MET A 281 6.99 -14.77 14.27
CA MET A 281 6.24 -15.95 13.87
C MET A 281 7.13 -17.14 13.52
N GLU A 282 8.32 -16.90 12.95
CA GLU A 282 9.32 -17.95 12.69
C GLU A 282 9.85 -18.53 14.01
N GLN A 283 10.16 -17.69 15.00
CA GLN A 283 10.60 -18.13 16.34
C GLN A 283 9.53 -18.97 17.07
N GLU A 284 8.25 -18.71 16.83
CA GLU A 284 7.15 -19.54 17.36
C GLU A 284 7.04 -20.90 16.67
N GLN A 285 7.37 -20.99 15.39
CA GLN A 285 7.29 -22.23 14.60
C GLN A 285 8.52 -23.12 14.74
N GLU A 286 9.70 -22.54 14.89
CA GLU A 286 10.96 -23.26 15.05
C GLU A 286 11.10 -23.85 16.45
N GLN A 287 10.43 -24.99 16.69
CA GLN A 287 10.74 -25.88 17.81
C GLN A 287 12.05 -26.66 17.59
N GLN A 288 13.11 -26.00 17.09
CA GLN A 288 14.39 -26.67 16.92
C GLN A 288 15.11 -26.77 18.28
N PRO A 289 15.49 -27.99 18.72
CA PRO A 289 16.09 -28.21 20.04
C PRO A 289 17.54 -27.71 20.21
N GLN A 290 18.04 -26.79 19.37
CA GLN A 290 19.44 -26.35 19.39
C GLN A 290 19.68 -24.85 19.57
N GLN A 291 18.67 -23.98 19.63
CA GLN A 291 18.83 -22.59 20.03
C GLN A 291 17.93 -22.31 21.23
N GLN A 292 18.54 -22.16 22.41
CA GLN A 292 17.90 -22.51 23.67
C GLN A 292 17.43 -21.32 24.53
N ASP A 293 17.49 -20.08 24.04
CA ASP A 293 17.40 -18.95 24.98
C ASP A 293 16.04 -18.21 25.01
N THR A 294 15.16 -18.33 24.00
CA THR A 294 13.85 -17.63 24.04
C THR A 294 12.82 -18.24 23.09
N ILE A 295 12.23 -19.39 23.44
CA ILE A 295 11.06 -19.91 22.71
C ILE A 295 9.83 -19.13 23.18
N ILE A 296 9.19 -18.38 22.27
CA ILE A 296 7.94 -17.66 22.55
C ILE A 296 6.82 -18.70 22.72
N THR A 297 6.14 -18.64 23.86
CA THR A 297 5.00 -19.53 24.13
C THR A 297 3.82 -19.13 23.25
N PRO A 298 3.27 -20.03 22.41
CA PRO A 298 2.17 -19.66 21.52
C PRO A 298 0.91 -19.22 22.29
N LEU A 299 0.28 -18.13 21.83
CA LEU A 299 -0.94 -17.57 22.42
C LEU A 299 -2.10 -18.57 22.41
N PHE A 300 -2.99 -18.45 23.40
CA PHE A 300 -4.24 -19.23 23.54
C PHE A 300 -4.07 -20.74 23.69
N THR A 301 -2.86 -21.22 23.97
CA THR A 301 -2.57 -22.62 24.31
C THR A 301 -2.75 -22.92 25.80
N ASP A 302 -2.74 -24.20 26.17
CA ASP A 302 -2.75 -24.59 27.59
C ASP A 302 -1.54 -24.04 28.36
N GLN A 303 -0.39 -23.90 27.70
CA GLN A 303 0.82 -23.33 28.29
C GLN A 303 0.69 -21.81 28.53
N TRP A 304 -0.02 -21.12 27.64
CA TRP A 304 -0.38 -19.71 27.83
C TRP A 304 -1.32 -19.52 29.03
N LEU A 305 -2.32 -20.40 29.18
CA LEU A 305 -3.31 -20.30 30.26
C LEU A 305 -2.74 -20.73 31.63
N LYS A 306 -1.88 -21.74 31.65
CA LYS A 306 -1.26 -22.30 32.86
C LYS A 306 0.24 -22.42 32.64
N PRO A 307 1.03 -21.38 32.92
CA PRO A 307 2.48 -21.45 32.80
C PRO A 307 2.99 -22.54 33.76
N THR A 308 3.48 -23.65 33.21
CA THR A 308 3.84 -24.85 33.98
C THR A 308 5.08 -24.67 34.86
N ASN A 309 5.87 -23.61 34.66
CA ASN A 309 7.09 -23.32 35.41
C ASN A 309 7.10 -21.85 35.85
N ALA A 310 7.67 -21.56 37.03
CA ALA A 310 7.87 -20.18 37.53
C ALA A 310 8.76 -19.31 36.63
N THR A 311 9.48 -19.93 35.67
CA THR A 311 10.31 -19.27 34.65
C THR A 311 9.57 -19.00 33.34
N ASN A 312 8.40 -19.60 33.12
CA ASN A 312 7.60 -19.33 31.92
C ASN A 312 6.75 -18.10 32.19
N THR A 313 7.26 -16.93 31.86
CA THR A 313 6.47 -15.69 31.76
C THR A 313 5.30 -15.89 30.79
N SER A 314 4.18 -15.17 30.97
CA SER A 314 3.08 -15.25 30.01
C SER A 314 3.54 -14.81 28.61
N SER A 315 2.86 -15.29 27.57
CA SER A 315 3.27 -15.11 26.17
C SER A 315 3.44 -13.64 25.77
N VAL A 316 2.53 -12.75 26.20
CA VAL A 316 2.60 -11.32 25.83
C VAL A 316 3.84 -10.63 26.40
N PRO A 317 4.21 -10.77 27.68
CA PRO A 317 5.50 -10.32 28.19
C PRO A 317 6.73 -10.79 27.38
N GLN A 318 6.73 -12.02 26.89
CA GLN A 318 7.81 -12.54 26.02
C GLN A 318 7.82 -11.82 24.67
N ILE A 319 6.64 -11.66 24.06
CA ILE A 319 6.45 -10.91 22.82
C ILE A 319 6.90 -9.45 23.01
N THR A 320 6.48 -8.77 24.07
CA THR A 320 6.84 -7.38 24.33
C THR A 320 8.33 -7.22 24.62
N ALA A 321 8.98 -8.20 25.26
CA ALA A 321 10.43 -8.17 25.45
C ALA A 321 11.20 -8.30 24.11
N CYS A 322 10.73 -9.18 23.22
CA CYS A 322 11.28 -9.27 21.85
C CYS A 322 11.05 -7.95 21.08
N LEU A 323 9.85 -7.37 21.18
CA LEU A 323 9.54 -6.08 20.57
C LEU A 323 10.35 -4.93 21.19
N GLU A 324 10.72 -4.98 22.47
CA GLU A 324 11.55 -3.97 23.14
C GLU A 324 12.94 -3.90 22.50
N GLU A 325 13.58 -5.05 22.28
CA GLU A 325 14.87 -5.12 21.58
C GLU A 325 14.76 -4.56 20.16
N GLN A 326 13.75 -4.97 19.40
CA GLN A 326 13.54 -4.51 18.03
C GLN A 326 13.23 -3.01 17.97
N THR A 327 12.40 -2.49 18.88
CA THR A 327 12.03 -1.06 18.92
C THR A 327 13.19 -0.17 19.33
N SER A 328 14.09 -0.64 20.21
CA SER A 328 15.36 0.03 20.50
C SER A 328 16.18 0.22 19.22
N HIS A 329 16.33 -0.84 18.41
CA HIS A 329 16.99 -0.72 17.11
C HIS A 329 16.28 0.23 16.15
N LEU A 330 14.94 0.28 16.16
CA LEU A 330 14.20 1.24 15.34
C LEU A 330 14.43 2.69 15.76
N GLN A 331 14.54 2.97 17.06
CA GLN A 331 14.84 4.31 17.57
C GLN A 331 16.22 4.80 17.12
N GLU A 332 17.19 3.89 17.01
CA GLU A 332 18.52 4.18 16.48
C GLU A 332 18.47 4.35 14.96
N ASP A 333 17.88 3.39 14.25
CA ASP A 333 17.95 3.27 12.80
C ASP A 333 17.09 4.29 12.04
N LEU A 334 15.93 4.71 12.58
CA LEU A 334 14.97 5.60 11.91
C LEU A 334 15.14 7.08 12.28
N ASP A 335 14.69 7.95 11.39
CA ASP A 335 14.49 9.35 11.73
C ASP A 335 13.43 9.51 12.85
N PRO A 336 13.66 10.40 13.85
CA PRO A 336 12.70 10.66 14.92
C PRO A 336 11.29 11.05 14.43
N THR A 337 11.18 11.61 13.22
CA THR A 337 9.89 11.93 12.60
C THR A 337 9.17 10.70 12.04
N MET A 338 9.92 9.68 11.64
CA MET A 338 9.43 8.41 11.08
C MET A 338 9.17 7.35 12.16
N PHE A 339 9.87 7.41 13.29
CA PHE A 339 9.67 6.45 14.40
C PHE A 339 8.20 6.33 14.87
N PRO A 340 7.43 7.42 15.07
CA PRO A 340 6.01 7.31 15.45
C PRO A 340 5.16 6.54 14.42
N LYS A 341 5.51 6.61 13.13
CA LYS A 341 4.81 5.88 12.06
C LYS A 341 5.08 4.38 12.15
N ALA A 342 6.34 4.01 12.38
CA ALA A 342 6.73 2.62 12.60
C ALA A 342 6.10 2.06 13.89
N LEU A 343 6.05 2.85 14.98
CA LEU A 343 5.43 2.47 16.24
C LEU A 343 3.92 2.22 16.08
N GLN A 344 3.20 3.11 15.39
CA GLN A 344 1.78 2.93 15.11
C GLN A 344 1.52 1.65 14.30
N ALA A 345 2.35 1.38 13.28
CA ALA A 345 2.28 0.15 12.50
C ALA A 345 2.56 -1.10 13.37
N LEU A 346 3.52 -1.03 14.30
CA LEU A 346 3.81 -2.11 15.24
C LEU A 346 2.63 -2.43 16.15
N VAL A 347 1.95 -1.41 16.69
CA VAL A 347 0.76 -1.61 17.54
C VAL A 347 -0.37 -2.24 16.72
N THR A 348 -0.62 -1.72 15.52
CA THR A 348 -1.63 -2.27 14.60
C THR A 348 -1.33 -3.72 14.27
N ARG A 349 -0.07 -4.03 13.94
CA ARG A 349 0.36 -5.39 13.61
C ARG A 349 0.30 -6.33 14.83
N PHE A 350 0.59 -5.85 16.03
CA PHE A 350 0.41 -6.60 17.28
C PHE A 350 -1.05 -6.99 17.48
N VAL A 351 -1.99 -6.04 17.35
CA VAL A 351 -3.43 -6.29 17.45
C VAL A 351 -3.86 -7.33 16.41
N HIS A 352 -3.36 -7.21 15.18
CA HIS A 352 -3.65 -8.18 14.12
C HIS A 352 -3.10 -9.56 14.44
N TYR A 353 -1.86 -9.64 14.90
CA TYR A 353 -1.22 -10.88 15.30
C TYR A 353 -2.00 -11.57 16.43
N TYR A 354 -2.39 -10.82 17.47
CA TYR A 354 -3.18 -11.32 18.59
C TYR A 354 -4.55 -11.85 18.14
N LEU A 355 -5.25 -11.09 17.30
CA LEU A 355 -6.54 -11.50 16.74
C LEU A 355 -6.42 -12.70 15.78
N GLU A 356 -5.40 -12.73 14.94
CA GLU A 356 -5.13 -13.84 14.03
C GLU A 356 -4.92 -15.15 14.81
N ARG A 357 -4.12 -15.11 15.89
CA ARG A 357 -3.95 -16.27 16.78
C ARG A 357 -5.25 -16.69 17.46
N LEU A 358 -6.07 -15.74 17.90
CA LEU A 358 -7.36 -16.04 18.53
C LEU A 358 -8.30 -16.74 17.54
N LEU A 359 -8.40 -16.20 16.32
CA LEU A 359 -9.25 -16.72 15.25
C LEU A 359 -8.77 -18.07 14.72
N GLN A 360 -7.45 -18.28 14.64
CA GLN A 360 -6.86 -19.59 14.37
C GLN A 360 -7.29 -20.61 15.44
N THR A 361 -7.28 -20.24 16.72
CA THR A 361 -7.79 -21.08 17.81
C THR A 361 -9.28 -21.38 17.66
N CYS A 362 -10.10 -20.39 17.28
CA CYS A 362 -11.52 -20.61 16.96
C CYS A 362 -11.69 -21.66 15.85
N THR A 363 -10.88 -21.59 14.79
CA THR A 363 -10.92 -22.59 13.72
C THR A 363 -10.34 -23.94 14.12
N ALA A 364 -9.41 -24.00 15.07
CA ALA A 364 -8.95 -25.28 15.60
C ALA A 364 -10.02 -25.96 16.49
N HIS A 365 -10.96 -25.18 17.05
CA HIS A 365 -11.97 -25.67 17.97
C HIS A 365 -13.08 -26.49 17.27
N LYS A 366 -13.25 -27.74 17.69
CA LYS A 366 -14.18 -28.70 17.06
C LYS A 366 -15.41 -29.05 17.92
N SER A 367 -15.42 -28.68 19.20
CA SER A 367 -16.56 -29.00 20.08
C SER A 367 -17.73 -28.08 19.79
N LEU A 368 -18.94 -28.64 19.75
CA LEU A 368 -20.19 -27.87 19.62
C LEU A 368 -20.90 -27.65 20.95
N GLU A 369 -20.37 -28.23 22.03
CA GLU A 369 -21.00 -28.24 23.35
C GLU A 369 -20.09 -27.60 24.40
N GLU A 370 -18.80 -27.92 24.37
CA GLU A 370 -17.84 -27.50 25.38
C GLU A 370 -17.04 -26.29 24.91
N PRO A 371 -16.76 -25.31 25.79
CA PRO A 371 -15.86 -24.21 25.47
C PRO A 371 -14.45 -24.74 25.18
N TYR A 372 -13.69 -23.97 24.39
CA TYR A 372 -12.31 -24.32 24.06
C TYR A 372 -11.42 -24.37 25.31
N TRP A 373 -11.55 -23.37 26.20
CA TRP A 373 -10.85 -23.36 27.48
C TRP A 373 -11.71 -23.96 28.60
N PRO A 374 -11.23 -25.01 29.29
CA PRO A 374 -11.93 -25.59 30.43
C PRO A 374 -12.20 -24.59 31.56
N ASP A 375 -11.29 -23.64 31.75
CA ASP A 375 -11.44 -22.51 32.68
C ASP A 375 -11.53 -21.21 31.88
N THR A 376 -12.74 -20.93 31.40
CA THR A 376 -13.04 -19.72 30.62
C THR A 376 -12.78 -18.44 31.42
N ALA A 377 -13.05 -18.44 32.73
CA ALA A 377 -12.85 -17.25 33.57
C ALA A 377 -11.36 -16.89 33.68
N ALA A 378 -10.50 -17.89 33.90
CA ALA A 378 -9.06 -17.69 33.89
C ALA A 378 -8.55 -17.21 32.51
N ALA A 379 -9.09 -17.75 31.41
CA ALA A 379 -8.69 -17.34 30.06
C ALA A 379 -9.06 -15.88 29.78
N LEU A 380 -10.26 -15.44 30.15
CA LEU A 380 -10.69 -14.04 30.02
C LEU A 380 -9.82 -13.11 30.87
N GLN A 381 -9.52 -13.50 32.11
CA GLN A 381 -8.61 -12.73 32.96
C GLN A 381 -7.21 -12.61 32.33
N GLN A 382 -6.69 -13.69 31.76
CA GLN A 382 -5.40 -13.68 31.08
C GLN A 382 -5.41 -12.77 29.84
N ILE A 383 -6.47 -12.77 29.03
CA ILE A 383 -6.65 -11.82 27.91
C ILE A 383 -6.61 -10.38 28.41
N GLN A 384 -7.31 -10.07 29.50
CA GLN A 384 -7.29 -8.72 30.08
C GLN A 384 -5.90 -8.33 30.60
N THR A 385 -5.16 -9.27 31.18
CA THR A 385 -3.76 -9.05 31.58
C THR A 385 -2.87 -8.79 30.38
N ASP A 386 -3.00 -9.59 29.33
CA ASP A 386 -2.27 -9.45 28.06
C ASP A 386 -2.51 -8.06 27.42
N ILE A 387 -3.76 -7.61 27.35
CA ILE A 387 -4.12 -6.27 26.83
C ILE A 387 -3.45 -5.18 27.66
N SER A 388 -3.56 -5.26 28.99
CA SER A 388 -2.95 -4.28 29.91
C SER A 388 -1.43 -4.23 29.80
N SER A 389 -0.79 -5.39 29.65
CA SER A 389 0.67 -5.52 29.46
C SER A 389 1.11 -4.90 28.14
N ALA A 390 0.43 -5.21 27.03
CA ALA A 390 0.72 -4.62 25.73
C ALA A 390 0.51 -3.10 25.74
N GLN A 391 -0.56 -2.63 26.38
CA GLN A 391 -0.85 -1.20 26.54
C GLN A 391 0.28 -0.48 27.29
N THR A 392 0.68 -1.01 28.46
CA THR A 392 1.75 -0.43 29.27
C THR A 392 3.06 -0.36 28.48
N PHE A 393 3.38 -1.43 27.73
CA PHE A 393 4.56 -1.49 26.88
C PHE A 393 4.53 -0.42 25.78
N PHE A 394 3.50 -0.37 24.94
CA PHE A 394 3.46 0.57 23.82
C PHE A 394 3.35 2.03 24.28
N GLU A 395 2.65 2.31 25.39
CA GLU A 395 2.62 3.65 25.98
C GLU A 395 3.99 4.10 26.49
N SER A 396 4.82 3.18 26.99
CA SER A 396 6.17 3.51 27.45
C SER A 396 7.10 3.94 26.30
N LEU A 397 6.85 3.48 25.08
CA LEU A 397 7.61 3.81 23.88
C LEU A 397 7.13 5.08 23.18
N ALA A 398 5.93 5.55 23.52
CA ALA A 398 5.25 6.63 22.83
C ALA A 398 5.40 7.97 23.55
N GLN A 399 5.60 9.04 22.78
CA GLN A 399 5.41 10.40 23.29
C GLN A 399 3.93 10.63 23.62
N ASP A 400 3.63 11.52 24.56
CA ASP A 400 2.25 11.75 25.05
C ASP A 400 1.23 12.02 23.93
N ARG A 401 1.63 12.72 22.87
CA ARG A 401 0.77 13.00 21.71
C ARG A 401 0.38 11.77 20.88
N HIS A 402 1.08 10.65 21.02
CA HIS A 402 0.85 9.41 20.26
C HIS A 402 0.11 8.34 21.07
N LYS A 403 0.00 8.49 22.40
CA LYS A 403 -0.74 7.56 23.27
C LYS A 403 -2.21 7.38 22.85
N PRO A 404 -2.97 8.43 22.46
CA PRO A 404 -4.35 8.25 21.99
C PRO A 404 -4.49 7.31 20.78
N LEU A 405 -3.50 7.29 19.88
CA LEU A 405 -3.51 6.38 18.73
C LEU A 405 -3.30 4.94 19.16
N ILE A 406 -2.44 4.70 20.15
CA ILE A 406 -2.18 3.37 20.71
C ILE A 406 -3.44 2.82 21.39
N HIS A 407 -4.10 3.65 22.20
CA HIS A 407 -5.38 3.26 22.82
C HIS A 407 -6.42 2.91 21.77
N ALA A 408 -6.59 3.76 20.74
CA ALA A 408 -7.55 3.50 19.68
C ALA A 408 -7.31 2.15 19.00
N GLU A 409 -6.05 1.76 18.74
CA GLU A 409 -5.73 0.43 18.19
C GLU A 409 -6.02 -0.72 19.15
N LEU A 410 -5.62 -0.61 20.42
CA LEU A 410 -5.85 -1.65 21.43
C LEU A 410 -7.32 -1.78 21.84
N ASP A 411 -8.15 -0.75 21.67
CA ASP A 411 -9.59 -0.79 21.94
C ASP A 411 -10.32 -1.88 21.14
N LEU A 412 -9.78 -2.30 19.99
CA LEU A 412 -10.30 -3.45 19.27
C LEU A 412 -10.19 -4.74 20.11
N LEU A 413 -9.05 -4.97 20.75
CA LEU A 413 -8.86 -6.13 21.64
C LEU A 413 -9.76 -6.04 22.88
N THR A 414 -9.95 -4.84 23.43
CA THR A 414 -10.90 -4.60 24.53
C THR A 414 -12.33 -4.93 24.11
N THR A 415 -12.73 -4.54 22.89
CA THR A 415 -14.04 -4.87 22.32
C THR A 415 -14.22 -6.39 22.17
N ILE A 416 -13.19 -7.09 21.67
CA ILE A 416 -13.19 -8.56 21.55
C ILE A 416 -13.29 -9.22 22.92
N HIS A 417 -12.50 -8.78 23.89
CA HIS A 417 -12.57 -9.29 25.27
C HIS A 417 -13.96 -9.09 25.88
N HIS A 418 -14.59 -7.94 25.64
CA HIS A 418 -15.95 -7.68 26.10
C HIS A 418 -16.98 -8.61 25.46
N ILE A 419 -16.87 -8.87 24.14
CA ILE A 419 -17.72 -9.84 23.42
C ILE A 419 -17.57 -11.24 24.02
N LEU A 420 -16.33 -11.70 24.25
CA LEU A 420 -16.06 -13.00 24.86
C LEU A 420 -16.62 -13.10 26.29
N SER A 421 -16.54 -12.00 27.05
CA SER A 421 -17.10 -11.92 28.41
C SER A 421 -18.63 -12.02 28.43
N ILE A 422 -19.32 -11.35 27.50
CA ILE A 422 -20.77 -11.48 27.33
C ILE A 422 -21.14 -12.93 26.97
N ALA A 423 -20.38 -13.57 26.08
CA ALA A 423 -20.59 -14.96 25.70
C ALA A 423 -20.44 -15.91 26.90
N ALA A 424 -19.41 -15.73 27.73
CA ALA A 424 -19.19 -16.51 28.95
C ALA A 424 -20.28 -16.31 30.01
N ALA A 425 -20.77 -15.08 30.17
CA ALA A 425 -21.89 -14.81 31.08
C ALA A 425 -23.18 -15.50 30.60
N SER A 426 -23.40 -15.53 29.29
CA SER A 426 -24.59 -16.15 28.67
C SER A 426 -24.61 -17.67 28.77
N SER A 427 -23.44 -18.34 28.86
CA SER A 427 -23.37 -19.79 29.05
C SER A 427 -23.64 -20.23 30.50
N SER A 428 -23.41 -19.34 31.46
CA SER A 428 -23.59 -19.60 32.90
C SER A 428 -24.91 -19.07 33.47
N ALA A 429 -25.57 -18.13 32.78
CA ALA A 429 -26.83 -17.56 33.21
C ALA A 429 -27.98 -18.58 33.17
N THR A 430 -28.63 -18.78 34.32
CA THR A 430 -29.95 -19.42 34.37
C THR A 430 -30.98 -18.41 33.83
N PRO A 431 -31.94 -18.84 33.00
CA PRO A 431 -32.87 -17.92 32.34
C PRO A 431 -33.74 -17.25 33.41
N THR A 432 -33.42 -16.00 33.72
CA THR A 432 -34.26 -15.10 34.51
C THR A 432 -34.49 -13.85 33.66
N ASP A 433 -35.75 -13.47 33.49
CA ASP A 433 -36.21 -12.64 32.36
C ASP A 433 -35.70 -11.19 32.36
N GLU A 434 -35.16 -10.68 33.47
CA GLU A 434 -34.75 -9.27 33.60
C GLU A 434 -33.27 -9.01 33.25
N SER A 435 -32.36 -9.98 33.40
CA SER A 435 -30.93 -9.79 33.08
C SER A 435 -30.61 -9.85 31.59
N ASN A 436 -31.50 -10.43 30.78
CA ASN A 436 -31.27 -10.68 29.36
C ASN A 436 -31.29 -9.39 28.52
N THR A 437 -32.08 -8.39 28.91
CA THR A 437 -32.25 -7.15 28.12
C THR A 437 -31.00 -6.26 28.12
N SER A 438 -30.29 -6.16 29.25
CA SER A 438 -29.04 -5.38 29.35
C SER A 438 -27.93 -6.03 28.53
N SER A 439 -27.71 -7.34 28.73
CA SER A 439 -26.69 -8.10 28.02
C SER A 439 -26.88 -8.10 26.49
N THR A 440 -28.14 -8.07 26.03
CA THR A 440 -28.46 -7.96 24.60
C THR A 440 -28.08 -6.60 24.02
N ASN A 441 -28.25 -5.51 24.77
CA ASN A 441 -27.86 -4.18 24.30
C ASN A 441 -26.35 -4.00 24.33
N ASP A 442 -25.68 -4.47 25.38
CA ASP A 442 -24.20 -4.46 25.48
C ASP A 442 -23.56 -5.23 24.32
N LEU A 443 -24.16 -6.36 23.92
CA LEU A 443 -23.72 -7.12 22.74
C LEU A 443 -23.91 -6.34 21.44
N LYS A 444 -25.05 -5.66 21.27
CA LYS A 444 -25.31 -4.86 20.05
C LYS A 444 -24.30 -3.72 19.92
N ASP A 445 -24.02 -3.02 21.01
CA ASP A 445 -23.05 -1.93 21.03
C ASP A 445 -21.64 -2.45 20.71
N SER A 446 -21.27 -3.61 21.25
CA SER A 446 -20.00 -4.29 20.92
C SER A 446 -19.90 -4.70 19.45
N ILE A 447 -20.99 -5.20 18.86
CA ILE A 447 -21.04 -5.55 17.43
C ILE A 447 -20.88 -4.30 16.56
N LEU A 448 -21.49 -3.18 16.94
CA LEU A 448 -21.36 -1.90 16.24
C LEU A 448 -19.93 -1.37 16.34
N ALA A 449 -19.31 -1.43 17.52
CA ALA A 449 -17.91 -1.04 17.72
C ALA A 449 -16.96 -1.92 16.88
N LEU A 450 -17.18 -3.23 16.84
CA LEU A 450 -16.41 -4.15 16.01
C LEU A 450 -16.60 -3.85 14.51
N GLN A 451 -17.83 -3.62 14.07
CA GLN A 451 -18.13 -3.26 12.68
C GLN A 451 -17.50 -1.94 12.26
N ALA A 452 -17.39 -0.96 13.17
CA ALA A 452 -16.73 0.30 12.88
C ALA A 452 -15.22 0.13 12.58
N ARG A 453 -14.61 -0.99 12.99
CA ARG A 453 -13.20 -1.32 12.70
C ARG A 453 -13.04 -2.29 11.52
N ILE A 454 -13.93 -3.28 11.39
CA ILE A 454 -13.88 -4.27 10.30
C ILE A 454 -14.44 -3.71 8.98
N GLU A 455 -15.43 -2.84 9.06
CA GLU A 455 -16.07 -2.13 7.94
C GLU A 455 -16.69 -3.05 6.87
N LYS A 456 -16.91 -4.34 7.18
CA LYS A 456 -17.53 -5.33 6.28
C LYS A 456 -18.45 -6.26 7.06
N TYR A 457 -19.75 -6.15 6.77
CA TYR A 457 -20.81 -6.92 7.44
C TYR A 457 -20.54 -8.43 7.47
N ASP A 458 -20.23 -9.04 6.32
CA ASP A 458 -20.00 -10.48 6.25
C ASP A 458 -18.85 -10.89 7.17
N THR A 459 -17.75 -10.13 7.18
CA THR A 459 -16.60 -10.39 8.05
C THR A 459 -16.99 -10.33 9.51
N THR A 460 -17.66 -9.26 9.94
CA THR A 460 -18.15 -9.12 11.31
C THR A 460 -19.09 -10.27 11.69
N TYR A 461 -19.98 -10.67 10.79
CA TYR A 461 -20.91 -11.79 11.01
C TYR A 461 -20.17 -13.08 11.37
N TYR A 462 -19.18 -13.50 10.57
CA TYR A 462 -18.44 -14.73 10.85
C TYR A 462 -17.51 -14.61 12.06
N VAL A 463 -16.83 -13.47 12.24
CA VAL A 463 -15.99 -13.23 13.42
C VAL A 463 -16.80 -13.33 14.71
N MET A 464 -18.00 -12.75 14.76
CA MET A 464 -18.88 -12.87 15.92
C MET A 464 -19.24 -14.32 16.25
N GLY A 465 -19.56 -15.12 15.23
CA GLY A 465 -19.79 -16.56 15.41
C GLY A 465 -18.55 -17.27 15.94
N ASP A 466 -17.38 -17.00 15.38
CA ASP A 466 -16.12 -17.64 15.79
C ASP A 466 -15.73 -17.31 17.24
N LEU A 467 -15.93 -16.06 17.67
CA LEU A 467 -15.69 -15.66 19.07
C LEU A 467 -16.64 -16.37 20.04
N TYR A 468 -17.93 -16.47 19.70
CA TYR A 468 -18.89 -17.21 20.53
C TYR A 468 -18.61 -18.70 20.53
N HIS A 469 -18.22 -19.28 19.40
CA HIS A 469 -17.84 -20.69 19.30
C HIS A 469 -16.69 -21.07 20.23
N LEU A 470 -15.81 -20.13 20.54
CA LEU A 470 -14.67 -20.38 21.41
C LEU A 470 -15.06 -20.52 22.88
N VAL A 471 -16.08 -19.77 23.33
CA VAL A 471 -16.41 -19.58 24.75
C VAL A 471 -17.77 -20.13 25.14
N ALA A 472 -18.74 -20.10 24.24
CA ALA A 472 -20.10 -20.57 24.44
C ALA A 472 -20.65 -21.15 23.12
N PRO A 473 -20.16 -22.34 22.67
CA PRO A 473 -20.54 -22.92 21.37
C PRO A 473 -22.06 -23.09 21.21
N THR A 474 -22.75 -23.44 22.30
CA THR A 474 -24.21 -23.62 22.30
C THR A 474 -24.99 -22.31 22.07
N GLN A 475 -24.36 -21.15 22.31
CA GLN A 475 -24.94 -19.81 22.12
C GLN A 475 -24.48 -19.15 20.81
N GLU A 476 -23.72 -19.84 19.96
CA GLU A 476 -23.24 -19.28 18.69
C GLU A 476 -24.38 -18.75 17.81
N ARG A 477 -25.50 -19.47 17.77
CA ARG A 477 -26.70 -19.05 17.02
C ARG A 477 -27.25 -17.71 17.49
N TYR A 478 -27.19 -17.44 18.80
CA TYR A 478 -27.67 -16.19 19.36
C TYR A 478 -26.84 -15.00 18.86
N ALA A 479 -25.51 -15.16 18.77
CA ALA A 479 -24.63 -14.15 18.19
C ALA A 479 -25.01 -13.85 16.73
N TYR A 480 -25.19 -14.90 15.93
CA TYR A 480 -25.58 -14.74 14.52
C TYR A 480 -26.91 -14.02 14.32
N GLU A 481 -27.95 -14.42 15.05
CA GLU A 481 -29.25 -13.77 14.95
C GLU A 481 -29.19 -12.32 15.41
N THR A 482 -28.40 -12.01 16.44
CA THR A 482 -28.19 -10.63 16.90
C THR A 482 -27.47 -9.81 15.84
N THR A 483 -26.37 -10.30 15.26
CA THR A 483 -25.66 -9.61 14.18
C THR A 483 -26.53 -9.46 12.93
N LYS A 484 -27.36 -10.46 12.60
CA LYS A 484 -28.32 -10.40 11.49
C LYS A 484 -29.41 -9.37 11.73
N SER A 485 -29.89 -9.22 12.96
CA SER A 485 -30.86 -8.18 13.33
C SER A 485 -30.32 -6.76 13.10
N LEU A 486 -29.01 -6.58 13.23
CA LEU A 486 -28.32 -5.31 13.00
C LEU A 486 -27.88 -5.11 11.53
N ALA A 487 -28.10 -6.06 10.63
CA ALA A 487 -27.52 -6.06 9.28
C ALA A 487 -27.75 -4.75 8.49
N ARG A 488 -28.92 -4.12 8.63
CA ARG A 488 -29.19 -2.82 7.98
C ARG A 488 -28.29 -1.70 8.51
N GLN A 489 -28.09 -1.64 9.82
CA GLN A 489 -27.21 -0.65 10.45
C GLN A 489 -25.76 -0.93 10.09
N LEU A 490 -25.32 -2.19 10.18
CA LEU A 490 -23.93 -2.57 9.89
C LEU A 490 -23.52 -2.29 8.45
N ARG A 491 -24.41 -2.53 7.48
CA ARG A 491 -24.14 -2.22 6.06
C ARG A 491 -24.03 -0.73 5.78
N ALA A 492 -24.62 0.13 6.62
CA ALA A 492 -24.48 1.58 6.50
C ALA A 492 -23.06 2.06 6.86
N TYR A 493 -22.30 1.27 7.62
CA TYR A 493 -20.91 1.57 7.98
C TYR A 493 -19.86 1.15 6.94
N ASN A 494 -20.26 0.52 5.82
CA ASN A 494 -19.31 0.11 4.80
C ASN A 494 -18.65 1.36 4.17
N ARG A 495 -17.35 1.58 4.44
CA ARG A 495 -16.53 2.57 3.75
C ARG A 495 -16.14 2.10 2.35
N ARG A 496 -15.69 3.04 1.52
CA ARG A 496 -15.11 2.74 0.19
C ARG A 496 -13.83 1.91 0.38
N ASP A 497 -13.57 1.04 -0.59
CA ASP A 497 -12.35 0.23 -0.65
C ASP A 497 -11.12 1.14 -0.75
N ASP A 498 -10.50 1.46 0.39
CA ASP A 498 -9.17 2.06 0.38
C ASP A 498 -8.15 0.96 0.09
N PRO A 499 -7.30 1.13 -0.94
CA PRO A 499 -6.28 0.15 -1.25
C PRO A 499 -5.33 0.00 -0.05
N GLU A 500 -5.02 -1.24 0.32
CA GLU A 500 -4.05 -1.51 1.37
C GLU A 500 -2.71 -0.91 0.96
N ILE A 501 -2.27 0.11 1.71
CA ILE A 501 -1.02 0.81 1.43
C ILE A 501 0.16 -0.05 1.90
N VAL A 502 0.05 -0.72 3.06
CA VAL A 502 1.09 -1.57 3.66
C VAL A 502 0.57 -2.99 3.93
N PRO A 503 1.22 -4.03 3.40
CA PRO A 503 0.81 -5.41 3.64
C PRO A 503 0.71 -5.78 5.12
N GLY A 504 -0.41 -6.38 5.52
CA GLY A 504 -0.63 -6.89 6.87
C GLY A 504 -1.07 -5.84 7.90
N LEU A 505 -1.22 -4.58 7.49
CA LEU A 505 -1.80 -3.50 8.29
C LEU A 505 -3.28 -3.25 7.98
N SER A 506 -3.85 -3.91 6.96
CA SER A 506 -5.30 -3.90 6.79
C SER A 506 -5.96 -5.04 7.59
N LEU A 507 -6.69 -4.68 8.64
CA LEU A 507 -7.52 -5.61 9.41
C LEU A 507 -8.47 -6.38 8.49
N ARG A 508 -9.06 -5.68 7.52
CA ARG A 508 -9.99 -6.25 6.56
C ARG A 508 -9.35 -7.33 5.69
N VAL A 509 -8.15 -7.11 5.17
CA VAL A 509 -7.44 -8.09 4.33
C VAL A 509 -7.09 -9.32 5.16
N MET A 510 -6.54 -9.13 6.36
CA MET A 510 -6.25 -10.23 7.28
C MET A 510 -7.50 -11.07 7.59
N LEU A 511 -8.61 -10.43 7.94
CA LEU A 511 -9.87 -11.12 8.22
C LEU A 511 -10.51 -11.76 6.99
N GLN A 512 -10.24 -11.25 5.78
CA GLN A 512 -10.71 -11.87 4.54
C GLN A 512 -10.05 -13.22 4.29
N HIS A 513 -8.77 -13.39 4.62
CA HIS A 513 -8.12 -14.70 4.59
C HIS A 513 -8.74 -15.65 5.61
N HIS A 514 -9.00 -15.18 6.84
CA HIS A 514 -9.67 -15.97 7.88
C HIS A 514 -11.08 -16.42 7.47
N LEU A 515 -11.86 -15.53 6.85
CA LEU A 515 -13.22 -15.82 6.38
C LEU A 515 -13.30 -17.04 5.46
N VAL A 516 -12.33 -17.18 4.56
CA VAL A 516 -12.27 -18.31 3.63
C VAL A 516 -12.07 -19.62 4.39
N ALA A 517 -11.20 -19.61 5.41
CA ALA A 517 -10.96 -20.78 6.27
C ALA A 517 -12.18 -21.11 7.15
N SER A 518 -12.74 -20.12 7.84
CA SER A 518 -13.89 -20.26 8.75
C SER A 518 -15.14 -20.80 8.03
N ARG A 519 -15.45 -20.28 6.83
CA ARG A 519 -16.56 -20.79 6.00
C ARG A 519 -16.38 -22.27 5.68
N GLY A 520 -15.18 -22.68 5.25
CA GLY A 520 -14.89 -24.07 4.89
C GLY A 520 -15.10 -25.04 6.06
N GLN A 521 -14.72 -24.64 7.27
CA GLN A 521 -14.90 -25.47 8.47
C GLN A 521 -16.36 -25.60 8.91
N ARG A 522 -17.11 -24.49 8.90
CA ARG A 522 -18.52 -24.47 9.33
C ARG A 522 -19.40 -25.30 8.39
N THR A 523 -19.13 -25.28 7.09
CA THR A 523 -19.79 -26.18 6.12
C THR A 523 -19.51 -27.66 6.45
N ARG A 524 -18.29 -28.00 6.87
CA ARG A 524 -17.92 -29.38 7.27
C ARG A 524 -18.58 -29.81 8.58
N LEU A 525 -18.63 -28.94 9.58
CA LEU A 525 -19.31 -29.22 10.85
C LEU A 525 -20.82 -29.36 10.64
N GLY A 526 -21.45 -28.47 9.86
CA GLY A 526 -22.86 -28.56 9.49
C GLY A 526 -23.20 -29.86 8.75
N ALA A 527 -22.38 -30.25 7.77
CA ALA A 527 -22.52 -31.54 7.08
C ALA A 527 -22.33 -32.74 8.03
N GLY A 528 -21.40 -32.66 8.98
CA GLY A 528 -21.16 -33.70 9.99
C GLY A 528 -22.34 -33.86 10.95
N VAL A 529 -22.94 -32.76 11.41
CA VAL A 529 -24.15 -32.78 12.26
C VAL A 529 -25.34 -33.33 11.50
N PHE A 530 -25.52 -32.92 10.24
CA PHE A 530 -26.58 -33.44 9.38
C PHE A 530 -26.42 -34.95 9.10
N ASN A 531 -25.20 -35.41 8.84
CA ASN A 531 -24.91 -36.84 8.64
C ASN A 531 -25.09 -37.66 9.92
N ASN A 532 -24.73 -37.12 11.09
CA ASN A 532 -24.99 -37.76 12.38
C ASN A 532 -26.48 -37.80 12.73
N LEU A 533 -27.23 -36.74 12.39
CA LEU A 533 -28.67 -36.70 12.55
C LEU A 533 -29.36 -37.70 11.62
N LEU A 534 -28.98 -37.76 10.35
CA LEU A 534 -29.44 -38.78 9.39
C LEU A 534 -29.04 -40.19 9.81
N GLY A 535 -27.85 -40.38 10.37
CA GLY A 535 -27.41 -41.67 10.92
C GLY A 535 -28.24 -42.11 12.14
N ARG A 536 -28.60 -41.17 13.03
CA ARG A 536 -29.50 -41.43 14.17
C ARG A 536 -30.93 -41.70 13.74
N ILE A 537 -31.46 -40.94 12.77
CA ILE A 537 -32.79 -41.15 12.19
C ILE A 537 -32.82 -42.48 11.43
N GLY A 538 -31.83 -42.76 10.60
CA GLY A 538 -31.68 -44.04 9.88
C GLY A 538 -31.48 -45.23 10.83
N GLY A 539 -30.78 -45.05 11.95
CA GLY A 539 -30.65 -46.03 13.03
C GLY A 539 -31.96 -46.27 13.78
N ALA A 540 -32.75 -45.23 14.02
CA ALA A 540 -34.09 -45.33 14.62
C ALA A 540 -35.11 -45.98 13.67
N ILE A 541 -34.99 -45.77 12.37
CA ILE A 541 -35.87 -46.37 11.35
C ILE A 541 -35.50 -47.86 11.12
N THR A 542 -34.21 -48.20 11.12
CA THR A 542 -33.77 -49.60 10.99
C THR A 542 -34.00 -50.42 12.25
N SER A 543 -33.95 -49.81 13.44
CA SER A 543 -34.29 -50.49 14.72
C SER A 543 -35.80 -50.62 14.96
N SER A 544 -36.64 -49.77 14.36
CA SER A 544 -38.11 -49.86 14.46
C SER A 544 -38.76 -50.84 13.48
N THR A 545 -38.02 -51.40 12.53
CA THR A 545 -38.56 -52.41 11.58
C THR A 545 -38.56 -53.85 12.16
N THR A 546 -38.08 -54.06 13.39
CA THR A 546 -38.10 -55.38 14.08
C THR A 546 -38.82 -55.38 15.44
N GLY A 547 -39.58 -54.34 15.78
CA GLY A 547 -40.24 -54.20 17.08
C GLY A 547 -41.75 -54.08 17.00
N ASN A 548 -42.43 -55.18 17.28
CA ASN A 548 -43.86 -55.36 17.58
C ASN A 548 -44.75 -54.11 17.77
N ILE A 549 -45.83 -54.11 16.99
CA ILE A 549 -47.08 -53.37 17.19
C ILE A 549 -47.71 -53.76 18.55
N ASN A 550 -47.90 -52.80 19.46
CA ASN A 550 -49.12 -52.67 20.29
C ASN A 550 -49.09 -51.48 21.27
N ARG A 551 -50.17 -50.68 21.25
CA ARG A 551 -50.85 -49.95 22.36
C ARG A 551 -49.97 -49.03 23.25
N THR A 552 -50.29 -47.75 23.47
CA THR A 552 -51.58 -47.14 23.84
C THR A 552 -51.54 -45.64 23.55
N ALA A 553 -52.63 -45.12 22.98
CA ALA A 553 -52.96 -43.70 22.97
C ALA A 553 -53.62 -43.32 24.31
N SER A 554 -53.20 -42.20 24.91
CA SER A 554 -54.06 -41.16 25.52
C SER A 554 -53.24 -40.08 26.23
N SER A 555 -53.71 -38.84 26.07
CA SER A 555 -53.41 -37.63 26.87
C SER A 555 -52.20 -36.77 26.49
N ALA A 556 -52.42 -35.83 25.56
CA ALA A 556 -51.84 -34.48 25.62
C ALA A 556 -52.70 -33.53 24.78
N SER A 557 -53.52 -32.72 25.45
CA SER A 557 -54.26 -31.61 24.86
C SER A 557 -53.49 -30.29 25.05
N HIS A 558 -53.52 -29.46 24.01
CA HIS A 558 -53.15 -28.03 23.97
C HIS A 558 -51.67 -27.65 24.09
N MET A 559 -51.00 -27.56 22.93
CA MET A 559 -50.31 -26.34 22.49
C MET A 559 -50.34 -26.29 20.95
N THR A 560 -50.83 -25.19 20.39
CA THR A 560 -50.73 -24.86 18.95
C THR A 560 -49.29 -24.47 18.61
N PRO A 561 -48.59 -25.13 17.67
CA PRO A 561 -47.28 -24.71 17.21
C PRO A 561 -47.40 -23.59 16.16
N PRO A 562 -46.39 -22.72 16.01
CA PRO A 562 -46.42 -21.64 15.03
C PRO A 562 -46.38 -22.22 13.61
N GLN A 563 -47.29 -21.72 12.77
CA GLN A 563 -47.34 -22.01 11.35
C GLN A 563 -46.28 -21.17 10.64
N ASP A 564 -45.09 -21.75 10.46
CA ASP A 564 -44.14 -21.46 9.38
C ASP A 564 -43.10 -22.58 9.38
N LYS A 565 -43.57 -23.81 9.15
CA LYS A 565 -42.70 -24.94 8.84
C LYS A 565 -42.78 -25.14 7.33
N LEU A 566 -41.71 -24.79 6.64
CA LEU A 566 -41.44 -25.32 5.30
C LEU A 566 -41.68 -26.83 5.36
N THR A 567 -42.57 -27.28 4.48
CA THR A 567 -42.91 -28.70 4.37
C THR A 567 -41.65 -29.47 3.98
N TYR A 568 -41.59 -30.75 4.36
CA TYR A 568 -40.45 -31.61 4.03
C TYR A 568 -40.18 -31.63 2.50
N GLU A 569 -41.23 -31.52 1.69
CA GLU A 569 -41.16 -31.42 0.23
C GLU A 569 -40.49 -30.11 -0.25
N GLU A 570 -40.71 -28.99 0.44
CA GLU A 570 -40.03 -27.72 0.12
C GLU A 570 -38.54 -27.76 0.50
N LEU A 571 -38.20 -28.41 1.62
CA LEU A 571 -36.81 -28.66 2.01
C LEU A 571 -36.09 -29.61 1.05
N GLU A 572 -36.76 -30.67 0.57
CA GLU A 572 -36.18 -31.55 -0.45
C GLU A 572 -35.95 -30.82 -1.78
N LYS A 573 -36.87 -29.91 -2.15
CA LYS A 573 -36.73 -29.09 -3.34
C LYS A 573 -35.56 -28.10 -3.22
N GLU A 574 -35.45 -27.37 -2.12
CA GLU A 574 -34.31 -26.47 -1.88
C GLU A 574 -32.98 -27.25 -1.85
N LEU A 575 -32.95 -28.45 -1.26
CA LEU A 575 -31.77 -29.30 -1.25
C LEU A 575 -31.40 -29.78 -2.66
N PHE A 576 -32.39 -30.06 -3.52
CA PHE A 576 -32.18 -30.42 -4.91
C PHE A 576 -31.61 -29.24 -5.71
N ASP A 577 -32.18 -28.05 -5.57
CA ASP A 577 -31.73 -26.84 -6.26
C ASP A 577 -30.28 -26.48 -5.86
N VAL A 578 -29.95 -26.56 -4.56
CA VAL A 578 -28.57 -26.33 -4.07
C VAL A 578 -27.58 -27.37 -4.60
N LYS A 579 -27.99 -28.64 -4.75
CA LYS A 579 -27.13 -29.68 -5.34
C LYS A 579 -26.84 -29.40 -6.81
N GLN A 580 -27.85 -28.96 -7.56
CA GLN A 580 -27.70 -28.60 -8.96
C GLN A 580 -26.77 -27.40 -9.13
N GLU A 581 -26.93 -26.35 -8.31
CA GLU A 581 -26.03 -25.18 -8.32
C GLU A 581 -24.58 -25.56 -7.98
N LEU A 582 -24.38 -26.50 -7.05
CA LEU A 582 -23.05 -26.98 -6.68
C LEU A 582 -22.40 -27.79 -7.81
N GLU A 583 -23.17 -28.61 -8.53
CA GLU A 583 -22.68 -29.37 -9.67
C GLU A 583 -22.27 -28.43 -10.82
N GLU A 584 -23.08 -27.44 -11.15
CA GLU A 584 -22.74 -26.41 -12.15
C GLU A 584 -21.51 -25.58 -11.75
N ALA A 585 -21.38 -25.23 -10.47
CA ALA A 585 -20.21 -24.50 -9.97
C ALA A 585 -18.93 -25.36 -10.08
N THR A 586 -19.04 -26.67 -9.87
CA THR A 586 -17.93 -27.62 -10.00
C THR A 586 -17.50 -27.76 -11.46
N GLU A 587 -18.46 -27.85 -12.40
CA GLU A 587 -18.16 -27.86 -13.84
C GLU A 587 -17.49 -26.57 -14.31
N ARG A 588 -17.95 -25.40 -13.84
CA ARG A 588 -17.31 -24.10 -14.14
C ARG A 588 -15.88 -24.02 -13.59
N ALA A 589 -15.63 -24.55 -12.41
CA ALA A 589 -14.29 -24.59 -11.83
C ALA A 589 -13.35 -25.49 -12.65
N GLN A 590 -13.82 -26.66 -13.10
CA GLN A 590 -13.05 -27.55 -13.96
C GLN A 590 -12.72 -26.90 -15.31
N GLN A 591 -13.69 -26.21 -15.93
CA GLN A 591 -13.45 -25.47 -17.17
C GLN A 591 -12.42 -24.36 -17.02
N ALA A 592 -12.41 -23.66 -15.88
CA ALA A 592 -11.41 -22.63 -15.60
C ALA A 592 -10.01 -23.24 -15.41
N GLU A 593 -9.90 -24.41 -14.79
CA GLU A 593 -8.63 -25.14 -14.64
C GLU A 593 -8.07 -25.57 -16.01
N ASP A 594 -8.93 -26.11 -16.88
CA ASP A 594 -8.56 -26.49 -18.25
C ASP A 594 -8.09 -25.27 -19.09
N GLN A 595 -8.70 -24.10 -18.88
CA GLN A 595 -8.27 -22.84 -19.50
C GLN A 595 -6.89 -22.40 -19.00
N VAL A 596 -6.64 -22.46 -17.69
CA VAL A 596 -5.32 -22.14 -17.11
C VAL A 596 -4.24 -23.06 -17.66
N ASP A 597 -4.51 -24.35 -17.80
CA ASP A 597 -3.56 -25.31 -18.36
C ASP A 597 -3.31 -25.10 -19.86
N THR A 598 -4.31 -24.59 -20.59
CA THR A 598 -4.14 -24.18 -21.99
C THR A 598 -3.23 -22.96 -22.09
N LEU A 599 -3.45 -21.92 -21.27
CA LEU A 599 -2.60 -20.73 -21.20
C LEU A 599 -1.16 -21.06 -20.78
N ARG A 600 -0.97 -22.00 -19.85
CA ARG A 600 0.37 -22.49 -19.46
C ARG A 600 1.11 -23.13 -20.64
N ARG A 601 0.42 -23.92 -21.47
CA ARG A 601 1.01 -24.52 -22.67
C ARG A 601 1.39 -23.47 -23.72
N GLU A 602 0.56 -22.46 -23.94
CA GLU A 602 0.87 -21.34 -24.84
C GLU A 602 2.06 -20.50 -24.36
N LEU A 603 2.12 -20.22 -23.05
CA LEU A 603 3.25 -19.53 -22.44
C LEU A 603 4.56 -20.33 -22.58
N GLN A 604 4.49 -21.65 -22.45
CA GLN A 604 5.68 -22.49 -22.64
C GLN A 604 6.13 -22.48 -24.11
N HIS A 605 5.20 -22.61 -25.05
CA HIS A 605 5.51 -22.54 -26.48
C HIS A 605 6.14 -21.21 -26.88
N THR A 606 5.65 -20.09 -26.37
CA THR A 606 6.24 -18.76 -26.64
C THR A 606 7.64 -18.60 -26.03
N LYS A 607 7.90 -19.18 -24.85
CA LYS A 607 9.26 -19.24 -24.27
C LYS A 607 10.21 -20.03 -25.16
N ASP A 608 9.77 -21.15 -25.69
CA ASP A 608 10.58 -22.01 -26.56
C ASP A 608 10.91 -21.30 -27.89
N GLN A 609 9.94 -20.61 -28.49
CA GLN A 609 10.16 -19.78 -29.68
C GLN A 609 11.16 -18.64 -29.43
N LEU A 610 11.07 -17.97 -28.28
CA LEU A 610 12.00 -16.90 -27.92
C LEU A 610 13.43 -17.43 -27.74
N ALA A 611 13.58 -18.62 -27.17
CA ALA A 611 14.87 -19.28 -27.01
C ALA A 611 15.50 -19.62 -28.38
N GLU A 612 14.69 -20.07 -29.35
CA GLU A 612 15.15 -20.37 -30.70
C GLU A 612 15.62 -19.10 -31.45
N VAL A 613 14.86 -18.01 -31.38
CA VAL A 613 15.24 -16.72 -31.98
C VAL A 613 16.55 -16.19 -31.38
N ASN A 614 16.71 -16.29 -30.06
CA ASN A 614 17.95 -15.88 -29.39
C ASN A 614 19.14 -16.75 -29.82
N LEU A 615 18.94 -18.06 -30.00
CA LEU A 615 19.98 -18.97 -30.49
C LEU A 615 20.38 -18.64 -31.92
N GLU A 616 19.42 -18.36 -32.81
CA GLU A 616 19.72 -17.90 -34.18
C GLU A 616 20.49 -16.57 -34.20
N ALA A 617 20.10 -15.62 -33.36
CA ALA A 617 20.78 -14.33 -33.25
C ALA A 617 22.25 -14.50 -32.81
N LEU A 618 22.50 -15.41 -31.86
CA LEU A 618 23.86 -15.77 -31.43
C LEU A 618 24.67 -16.47 -32.53
N GLN A 619 24.05 -17.34 -33.32
CA GLN A 619 24.74 -18.00 -34.44
C GLN A 619 25.08 -17.03 -35.58
N ARG A 620 24.22 -16.05 -35.86
CA ARG A 620 24.48 -15.00 -36.86
C ARG A 620 25.62 -14.07 -36.44
N THR A 621 25.74 -13.74 -35.15
CA THR A 621 26.85 -12.92 -34.65
C THR A 621 28.17 -13.70 -34.62
N ALA A 622 28.13 -15.01 -34.35
CA ALA A 622 29.32 -15.86 -34.39
C ALA A 622 29.90 -16.06 -35.81
N ASN A 623 29.03 -16.15 -36.83
CA ASN A 623 29.47 -16.42 -38.21
C ASN A 623 29.82 -15.15 -39.04
N GLY A 624 29.56 -13.94 -38.53
CA GLY A 624 29.89 -12.68 -39.20
C GLY A 624 31.35 -12.22 -39.07
N GLY A 625 32.18 -12.92 -38.29
CA GLY A 625 33.50 -12.45 -37.84
C GLY A 625 34.71 -12.82 -38.70
N ASN A 626 34.56 -13.28 -39.95
CA ASN A 626 35.73 -13.74 -40.72
C ASN A 626 35.67 -13.48 -42.23
N SER A 627 35.76 -12.20 -42.62
CA SER A 627 36.18 -11.85 -43.99
C SER A 627 37.17 -10.67 -43.97
N ARG A 628 38.45 -11.03 -43.80
CA ARG A 628 39.62 -10.23 -44.18
C ARG A 628 39.49 -9.80 -45.64
N SER A 629 39.44 -8.49 -45.92
CA SER A 629 39.82 -7.97 -47.24
C SER A 629 40.86 -6.86 -47.09
N LYS A 630 41.96 -7.04 -47.81
CA LYS A 630 43.15 -6.18 -47.84
C LYS A 630 42.84 -4.89 -48.61
N SER A 631 43.18 -3.75 -48.03
CA SER A 631 43.23 -2.45 -48.71
C SER A 631 44.47 -2.36 -49.62
N PRO A 632 44.38 -1.80 -50.84
CA PRO A 632 45.52 -1.22 -51.54
C PRO A 632 45.53 0.33 -51.42
N PRO A 633 46.70 0.97 -51.67
CA PRO A 633 46.98 2.37 -51.31
C PRO A 633 46.57 3.36 -52.44
N PRO A 634 46.72 4.69 -52.22
CA PRO A 634 45.83 5.72 -52.77
C PRO A 634 46.29 6.26 -54.12
N LYS A 635 45.35 6.83 -54.90
CA LYS A 635 45.68 7.75 -56.00
C LYS A 635 44.76 8.97 -56.05
N ARG A 636 45.44 10.12 -56.17
CA ARG A 636 44.99 11.48 -56.49
C ARG A 636 44.51 11.57 -57.95
N ASN A 637 43.45 12.36 -58.20
CA ASN A 637 43.26 13.36 -59.26
C ASN A 637 41.84 13.39 -59.84
N GLY A 638 41.33 14.61 -60.05
CA GLY A 638 40.69 14.98 -61.33
C GLY A 638 39.15 15.01 -61.38
N SER A 639 38.62 16.24 -61.31
CA SER A 639 37.59 16.84 -62.18
C SER A 639 36.52 15.99 -62.92
N ASN A 640 35.30 16.55 -62.86
CA ASN A 640 34.26 16.67 -63.89
C ASN A 640 33.10 15.65 -64.03
N SER A 641 31.91 16.28 -64.11
CA SER A 641 30.73 16.02 -64.96
C SER A 641 29.77 14.86 -64.65
N SER A 642 28.52 15.27 -64.37
CA SER A 642 27.25 14.85 -65.01
C SER A 642 27.02 13.35 -65.30
N SER A 643 25.99 12.76 -64.68
CA SER A 643 24.76 12.29 -65.37
C SER A 643 23.86 11.36 -64.51
N ARG A 644 22.65 11.86 -64.23
CA ARG A 644 21.31 11.24 -64.37
C ARG A 644 21.17 9.70 -64.49
N SER A 645 20.46 9.07 -63.53
CA SER A 645 19.42 8.02 -63.71
C SER A 645 18.81 7.66 -62.34
N LYS A 646 17.58 8.08 -61.99
CA LYS A 646 16.27 7.40 -62.11
C LYS A 646 16.28 5.89 -61.82
N SER A 647 15.61 5.48 -60.72
CA SER A 647 14.67 4.33 -60.53
C SER A 647 14.33 4.17 -59.01
N PRO A 648 13.24 3.46 -58.58
CA PRO A 648 12.09 4.04 -57.85
C PRO A 648 11.94 3.53 -56.39
N PRO A 649 10.98 4.06 -55.60
CA PRO A 649 10.75 3.59 -54.22
C PRO A 649 9.88 2.32 -54.20
N PRO A 650 10.08 1.40 -53.22
CA PRO A 650 9.21 0.26 -53.03
C PRO A 650 7.91 0.64 -52.32
N LYS A 651 6.84 -0.03 -52.75
CA LYS A 651 5.44 0.13 -52.36
C LYS A 651 5.19 -0.24 -50.90
N ARG A 652 4.35 0.56 -50.22
CA ARG A 652 3.56 0.17 -49.04
C ARG A 652 2.58 -0.97 -49.41
N PRO A 653 2.37 -1.96 -48.53
CA PRO A 653 1.09 -2.65 -48.44
C PRO A 653 0.21 -1.97 -47.38
N SER A 654 -0.93 -1.48 -47.85
CA SER A 654 -2.17 -1.31 -47.10
C SER A 654 -2.74 -2.69 -46.74
N ASN A 655 -3.30 -2.83 -45.54
CA ASN A 655 -4.53 -3.58 -45.29
C ASN A 655 -5.01 -3.29 -43.86
N GLU A 656 -6.06 -2.47 -43.76
CA GLU A 656 -7.12 -2.61 -42.77
C GLU A 656 -7.91 -3.88 -43.10
N VAL A 657 -8.22 -4.70 -42.10
CA VAL A 657 -9.52 -5.39 -41.94
C VAL A 657 -9.76 -5.60 -40.44
N ASP A 658 -10.91 -5.13 -39.96
CA ASP A 658 -11.50 -5.31 -38.63
C ASP A 658 -11.70 -6.79 -38.23
N VAL A 659 -11.46 -7.11 -36.95
CA VAL A 659 -12.41 -7.59 -35.91
C VAL A 659 -11.78 -7.35 -34.54
#